data_AF-I8A8P1-F1
#
_entry.id   AF-I8A8P1-F1
#
_cell.length_a   1.000
_cell.length_b   1.000
_cell.length_c   1.000
_cell.angle_alpha   90.00
_cell.angle_beta   90.00
_cell.angle_gamma   90.00
#
_symmetry.space_group_name_H-M   'P 1'
#
loop_
_entity.id
_entity.type
_entity.pdbx_description
1 polymer ?
#
loop_
_entity_poly.entity_id
_entity_poly.type
_entity_poly.pdbx_seq_one_letter_code
_entity_poly.pdbx_strand_id
1 'polypeptide(L)'
;MSSTTALDKINVVNDPRIRRCSATINGKTYGYLLAEPEGGFTRTVFLIHGFPDLSMGWRYQIPLFLKLGFRVVAVDCIGYGRSDAPTGSLDAYSYKSHADDLAELGKQLGCENIVLAGHDWGSVIASRFALYHPSFITHLILFVVPYLPPSPKYIDTADLAKVVPTVGYQLQFGSAEGVVESHTQDKEGIRAFLNGLYGGATPEGKFAMDSTRGFDFEVASKLGRTRLLSEEELQYYVEEYSRNGLQGPCNYYRIRQQSWTEEQSLLAQGKEAISIKCPVLYVHALADLVVNSEMPKAMVPFVPNLTVKEVEAGHWALWQKPAEVNTFVTEWLQQQGLLDSAKLYMNMDSGFAWHESNVTVPTDSLHSLSIHYKSKSPPRRRDEREQSGIHEFEVEERDDAHSIITPSKHTPKAFRVLRGSVSAGGPLRPFRLVKQDIVNLRRRYVSDWTIFNQLIFASAVYVFFTNLLPGITFASDLYVLTGKTWGTIEVVFSTGLCGIIFSLFSIQPLTILGVTGPFSVLAENIYALCDEVFKVPFLPFMAWSLIHAAWLHYILAIINAHDWTMRYVTTFATEIFSLLNSIIYFHKAIQELERAHDTLSFAAFLYAVIGAVGTMLLAIFLSTAESWKPLFHRYIRMGLTEYAAAISIIIFIGMPHIGELAHLDKMTLPVSSSFKPTSPDRDKFFVEFWTLPVGWVFAAIVPGIIITILFFFDHEVSSIICTIDRYGTRKPGGFAWDIILLGTTTALCGILGIPPANGLLPQAPLHSESLMHSEREQRTVITDGEEKVETHEVKRVYEQRWSSFLHAGAILLFVSPPFMKVLGLTPTSVLAGLFMFMGEQSLSVNPILYRTFYLLTPPSELPSLPSSLAKKPGDEDHNDNSNPPRPSYIPIHLYTILQIVITVAIFIVTLTRGAPAFPVLIVALVPFRLLVMKHWWPREVLRFVDAWACREGTPEDDEDAEAKKDEFSGDDLAGRAGLGNETDGIFSSQLDESGCRPSGTPALISRSTSHPGEVGIADRNDSGQEWVELEYRTRQDEELGRSIKGC
;
A
#
# COMPACT_ATOMS: atom_id res chain seq x y z
N MET A 1 34.57 -24.29 2.15
CA MET A 1 33.63 -25.43 2.23
C MET A 1 32.97 -25.38 3.60
N SER A 2 31.82 -24.72 3.71
CA SER A 2 30.95 -24.78 4.89
C SER A 2 29.74 -25.60 4.47
N SER A 3 29.52 -26.75 5.11
CA SER A 3 28.42 -27.65 4.78
C SER A 3 27.09 -26.98 5.13
N THR A 4 26.30 -26.66 4.12
CA THR A 4 24.87 -26.36 4.25
C THR A 4 24.23 -27.53 4.99
N THR A 5 23.76 -27.33 6.22
CA THR A 5 22.98 -28.32 6.96
C THR A 5 21.70 -28.58 6.16
N ALA A 6 21.65 -29.73 5.49
CA ALA A 6 20.48 -30.16 4.73
C ALA A 6 19.27 -30.23 5.66
N LEU A 7 18.13 -29.67 5.23
CA LEU A 7 16.89 -29.67 5.99
C LEU A 7 16.46 -31.12 6.27
N ASP A 8 16.07 -31.40 7.51
CA ASP A 8 15.66 -32.74 7.96
C ASP A 8 14.42 -33.24 7.19
N LYS A 9 14.56 -34.40 6.57
CA LYS A 9 13.60 -35.01 5.63
C LYS A 9 13.54 -36.52 5.90
N ILE A 10 12.36 -37.13 5.86
CA ILE A 10 12.24 -38.59 5.94
C ILE A 10 12.64 -39.27 4.63
N ASN A 11 13.23 -40.46 4.73
CA ASN A 11 13.54 -41.30 3.57
C ASN A 11 12.30 -42.06 3.10
N VAL A 12 12.08 -42.10 1.78
CA VAL A 12 11.04 -42.92 1.13
C VAL A 12 11.19 -44.41 1.44
N VAL A 13 12.43 -44.87 1.61
CA VAL A 13 12.79 -46.27 1.88
C VAL A 13 13.36 -46.38 3.30
N ASN A 14 12.71 -47.22 4.12
CA ASN A 14 13.20 -47.66 5.43
C ASN A 14 13.60 -46.56 6.44
N ASP A 15 12.81 -45.48 6.55
CA ASP A 15 13.01 -44.50 7.63
C ASP A 15 12.43 -45.03 8.97
N PRO A 16 13.23 -45.10 10.06
CA PRO A 16 12.79 -45.68 11.32
C PRO A 16 11.72 -44.83 12.05
N ARG A 17 11.54 -43.57 11.68
CA ARG A 17 10.58 -42.65 12.31
C ARG A 17 9.14 -42.92 11.90
N ILE A 18 8.93 -43.65 10.80
CA ILE A 18 7.61 -43.90 10.23
C ILE A 18 7.27 -45.40 10.22
N ARG A 19 6.01 -45.72 10.48
CA ARG A 19 5.44 -47.06 10.34
C ARG A 19 4.34 -47.02 9.30
N ARG A 20 4.38 -47.95 8.34
CA ARG A 20 3.30 -48.15 7.38
C ARG A 20 2.21 -49.00 8.03
N CYS A 21 1.00 -48.45 8.11
CA CYS A 21 -0.16 -49.09 8.72
C CYS A 21 -1.32 -49.13 7.73
N SER A 22 -2.30 -49.99 8.01
CA SER A 22 -3.53 -50.09 7.25
C SER A 22 -4.71 -50.29 8.20
N ALA A 23 -5.84 -49.66 7.90
CA ALA A 23 -7.08 -49.82 8.66
C ALA A 23 -8.29 -49.99 7.72
N THR A 24 -9.27 -50.78 8.15
CA THR A 24 -10.54 -50.93 7.43
C THR A 24 -11.57 -49.97 8.03
N ILE A 25 -12.02 -49.02 7.21
CA ILE A 25 -12.87 -47.90 7.58
C ILE A 25 -14.08 -47.89 6.64
N ASN A 26 -15.29 -47.98 7.19
CA ASN A 26 -16.53 -47.95 6.41
C ASN A 26 -16.54 -48.89 5.17
N GLY A 27 -15.91 -50.07 5.29
CA GLY A 27 -15.81 -51.06 4.22
C GLY A 27 -14.69 -50.81 3.20
N LYS A 28 -13.83 -49.83 3.41
CA LYS A 28 -12.66 -49.49 2.58
C LYS A 28 -11.37 -49.66 3.37
N THR A 29 -10.31 -50.17 2.76
CA THR A 29 -8.98 -50.22 3.36
C THR A 29 -8.20 -48.94 3.04
N TYR A 30 -7.73 -48.25 4.08
CA TYR A 30 -6.83 -47.10 3.98
C TYR A 30 -5.41 -47.50 4.39
N GLY A 31 -4.43 -47.16 3.55
CA GLY A 31 -3.03 -47.10 3.93
C GLY A 31 -2.67 -45.75 4.56
N TYR A 32 -1.85 -45.75 5.59
CA TYR A 32 -1.34 -44.51 6.19
C TYR A 32 0.04 -44.70 6.84
N LEU A 33 0.80 -43.61 6.93
CA LEU A 33 2.02 -43.51 7.69
C LEU A 33 1.69 -43.02 9.10
N LEU A 34 2.13 -43.78 10.09
CA LEU A 34 2.08 -43.42 11.51
C LEU A 34 3.49 -43.06 11.96
N ALA A 35 3.65 -41.86 12.52
CA ALA A 35 4.89 -41.43 13.14
C ALA A 35 4.62 -40.91 14.56
N GLU A 36 5.40 -41.36 15.52
CA GLU A 36 5.24 -41.00 16.94
C GLU A 36 6.58 -40.51 17.51
N PRO A 37 6.59 -39.43 18.31
CA PRO A 37 7.80 -38.95 18.96
C PRO A 37 8.24 -39.88 20.10
N GLU A 38 9.55 -40.05 20.30
CA GLU A 38 10.14 -41.01 21.27
C GLU A 38 9.74 -40.75 22.73
N GLY A 39 9.29 -39.53 23.07
CA GLY A 39 8.87 -39.12 24.42
C GLY A 39 7.35 -39.12 24.69
N GLY A 40 6.56 -39.71 23.79
CA GLY A 40 5.10 -39.62 23.82
C GLY A 40 4.57 -38.32 23.17
N PHE A 41 3.30 -38.31 22.77
CA PHE A 41 2.68 -37.22 22.02
C PHE A 41 1.63 -36.48 22.85
N THR A 42 1.42 -35.20 22.55
CA THR A 42 0.38 -34.37 23.19
C THR A 42 -0.89 -34.30 22.36
N ARG A 43 -0.77 -34.29 21.04
CA ARG A 43 -1.86 -34.17 20.07
C ARG A 43 -1.56 -34.99 18.83
N THR A 44 -2.61 -35.25 18.03
CA THR A 44 -2.48 -35.94 16.75
C THR A 44 -2.76 -34.97 15.60
N VAL A 45 -1.88 -34.95 14.60
CA VAL A 45 -2.07 -34.23 13.34
C VAL A 45 -2.31 -35.21 12.20
N PHE A 46 -3.35 -34.95 11.41
CA PHE A 46 -3.67 -35.69 10.21
C PHE A 46 -3.19 -34.89 9.00
N LEU A 47 -2.48 -35.55 8.09
CA LEU A 47 -1.91 -34.94 6.88
C LEU A 47 -2.54 -35.58 5.65
N ILE A 48 -3.25 -34.79 4.85
CA ILE A 48 -4.02 -35.23 3.68
C ILE A 48 -3.35 -34.68 2.42
N HIS A 49 -2.77 -35.55 1.60
CA HIS A 49 -2.13 -35.12 0.35
C HIS A 49 -3.17 -34.83 -0.75
N GLY A 50 -2.76 -34.12 -1.79
CA GLY A 50 -3.52 -33.96 -3.03
C GLY A 50 -2.87 -34.68 -4.20
N PHE A 51 -3.21 -34.28 -5.42
CA PHE A 51 -2.73 -34.92 -6.64
C PHE A 51 -1.44 -34.25 -7.17
N PRO A 52 -0.46 -35.01 -7.68
CA PRO A 52 -0.33 -36.46 -7.72
C PRO A 52 0.48 -36.98 -6.52
N ASP A 53 0.36 -36.37 -5.34
CA ASP A 53 1.14 -36.79 -4.17
C ASP A 53 0.60 -38.06 -3.51
N LEU A 54 1.33 -38.55 -2.51
CA LEU A 54 0.98 -39.67 -1.62
C LEU A 54 1.19 -39.22 -0.18
N SER A 55 0.94 -40.07 0.81
CA SER A 55 1.29 -39.81 2.23
C SER A 55 2.74 -39.32 2.42
N MET A 56 3.64 -39.76 1.54
CA MET A 56 5.06 -39.39 1.52
C MET A 56 5.35 -37.98 0.97
N GLY A 57 4.33 -37.28 0.45
CA GLY A 57 4.41 -35.86 0.09
C GLY A 57 4.76 -34.99 1.30
N TRP A 58 4.43 -35.43 2.50
CA TRP A 58 4.69 -34.73 3.76
C TRP A 58 6.09 -34.93 4.34
N ARG A 59 7.05 -35.40 3.54
CA ARG A 59 8.38 -35.82 4.01
C ARG A 59 9.23 -34.77 4.73
N TYR A 60 8.94 -33.49 4.51
CA TYR A 60 9.58 -32.37 5.22
C TYR A 60 8.79 -31.90 6.45
N GLN A 61 7.49 -32.19 6.50
CA GLN A 61 6.59 -31.77 7.58
C GLN A 61 6.46 -32.85 8.67
N ILE A 62 6.57 -34.13 8.33
CA ILE A 62 6.56 -35.22 9.32
C ILE A 62 7.66 -35.01 10.38
N PRO A 63 8.94 -34.75 10.02
CA PRO A 63 9.98 -34.45 11.02
C PRO A 63 9.68 -33.20 11.85
N LEU A 64 9.08 -32.17 11.25
CA LEU A 64 8.69 -30.95 11.97
C LEU A 64 7.67 -31.29 13.07
N PHE A 65 6.56 -31.94 12.72
CA PHE A 65 5.51 -32.24 13.69
C PHE A 65 5.98 -33.17 14.80
N LEU A 66 6.86 -34.13 14.50
CA LEU A 66 7.51 -34.97 15.51
C LEU A 66 8.35 -34.13 16.49
N LYS A 67 9.15 -33.18 15.99
CA LYS A 67 9.94 -32.25 16.84
C LYS A 67 9.06 -31.37 17.72
N LEU A 68 7.87 -31.01 17.23
CA LEU A 68 6.86 -30.25 17.98
C LEU A 68 6.05 -31.12 18.96
N GLY A 69 6.30 -32.43 19.03
CA GLY A 69 5.65 -33.35 19.97
C GLY A 69 4.29 -33.88 19.52
N PHE A 70 3.97 -33.79 18.22
CA PHE A 70 2.73 -34.32 17.65
C PHE A 70 2.93 -35.76 17.17
N ARG A 71 1.89 -36.58 17.34
CA ARG A 71 1.73 -37.83 16.58
C ARG A 71 1.23 -37.48 15.17
N VAL A 72 1.85 -38.03 14.14
CA VAL A 72 1.52 -37.73 12.75
C VAL A 72 0.84 -38.94 12.10
N VAL A 73 -0.29 -38.70 11.45
CA VAL A 73 -1.03 -39.67 10.64
C VAL A 73 -1.13 -39.10 9.22
N ALA A 74 -0.27 -39.55 8.31
CA ALA A 74 -0.33 -39.15 6.89
C ALA A 74 -0.99 -40.26 6.08
N VAL A 75 -2.19 -40.01 5.56
CA VAL A 75 -2.98 -41.03 4.86
C VAL A 75 -2.64 -41.08 3.37
N ASP A 76 -2.71 -42.25 2.75
CA ASP A 76 -2.92 -42.34 1.30
C ASP A 76 -4.43 -42.21 1.05
N CYS A 77 -4.86 -41.25 0.25
CA CYS A 77 -6.29 -41.08 -0.05
C CYS A 77 -6.83 -42.26 -0.89
N ILE A 78 -8.15 -42.51 -0.88
CA ILE A 78 -8.76 -43.57 -1.72
C ILE A 78 -8.40 -43.35 -3.19
N GLY A 79 -8.01 -44.42 -3.88
CA GLY A 79 -7.46 -44.36 -5.23
C GLY A 79 -5.93 -44.25 -5.28
N TYR A 80 -5.26 -43.91 -4.18
CA TYR A 80 -3.82 -43.68 -4.16
C TYR A 80 -3.05 -44.76 -3.39
N GLY A 81 -1.82 -45.02 -3.83
CA GLY A 81 -0.83 -45.81 -3.11
C GLY A 81 -1.37 -47.12 -2.57
N ARG A 82 -1.44 -47.22 -1.23
CA ARG A 82 -1.83 -48.45 -0.52
C ARG A 82 -3.27 -48.46 -0.02
N SER A 83 -4.05 -47.45 -0.35
CA SER A 83 -5.48 -47.42 -0.09
C SER A 83 -6.24 -48.08 -1.23
N ASP A 84 -7.45 -48.55 -0.95
CA ASP A 84 -8.32 -49.15 -1.97
C ASP A 84 -8.59 -48.17 -3.11
N ALA A 85 -8.81 -48.69 -4.32
CA ALA A 85 -9.19 -47.92 -5.51
C ALA A 85 -10.48 -48.49 -6.12
N PRO A 86 -11.66 -48.18 -5.55
CA PRO A 86 -12.94 -48.70 -6.04
C PRO A 86 -13.25 -48.22 -7.47
N THR A 87 -13.53 -49.15 -8.39
CA THR A 87 -13.79 -48.81 -9.81
C THR A 87 -15.28 -48.75 -10.18
N GLY A 88 -16.17 -49.20 -9.30
CA GLY A 88 -17.60 -49.37 -9.59
C GLY A 88 -18.53 -48.24 -9.13
N SER A 89 -18.06 -47.33 -8.27
CA SER A 89 -18.85 -46.16 -7.82
C SER A 89 -17.93 -44.97 -7.55
N LEU A 90 -18.38 -43.78 -7.97
CA LEU A 90 -17.74 -42.51 -7.66
C LEU A 90 -18.01 -42.06 -6.21
N ASP A 91 -18.98 -42.67 -5.52
CA ASP A 91 -19.38 -42.27 -4.17
C ASP A 91 -18.25 -42.39 -3.14
N ALA A 92 -17.37 -43.37 -3.34
CA ALA A 92 -16.22 -43.60 -2.49
C ALA A 92 -15.19 -42.46 -2.54
N TYR A 93 -15.23 -41.61 -3.57
CA TYR A 93 -14.30 -40.50 -3.79
C TYR A 93 -14.90 -39.14 -3.40
N SER A 94 -16.18 -39.07 -3.05
CA SER A 94 -16.83 -37.82 -2.65
C SER A 94 -16.15 -37.18 -1.42
N TYR A 95 -16.18 -35.84 -1.34
CA TYR A 95 -15.57 -35.14 -0.20
C TYR A 95 -16.19 -35.54 1.14
N LYS A 96 -17.50 -35.84 1.16
CA LYS A 96 -18.19 -36.30 2.35
C LYS A 96 -17.74 -37.70 2.76
N SER A 97 -17.61 -38.64 1.82
CA SER A 97 -17.12 -40.00 2.11
C SER A 97 -15.73 -39.94 2.75
N HIS A 98 -14.82 -39.13 2.20
CA HIS A 98 -13.51 -38.91 2.80
C HIS A 98 -13.59 -38.29 4.20
N ALA A 99 -14.44 -37.29 4.40
CA ALA A 99 -14.60 -36.66 5.71
C ALA A 99 -15.06 -37.66 6.77
N ASP A 100 -16.05 -38.49 6.43
CA ASP A 100 -16.60 -39.53 7.32
C ASP A 100 -15.56 -40.62 7.62
N ASP A 101 -14.77 -41.03 6.63
CA ASP A 101 -13.70 -42.01 6.83
C ASP A 101 -12.57 -41.51 7.72
N LEU A 102 -12.12 -40.26 7.52
CA LEU A 102 -11.06 -39.68 8.35
C LEU A 102 -11.51 -39.56 9.82
N ALA A 103 -12.79 -39.29 10.06
CA ALA A 103 -13.34 -39.20 11.40
C ALA A 103 -13.37 -40.58 12.06
N GLU A 104 -13.74 -41.62 11.31
CA GLU A 104 -13.73 -43.00 11.78
C GLU A 104 -12.30 -43.52 12.04
N LEU A 105 -11.33 -43.21 11.16
CA LEU A 105 -9.93 -43.50 11.41
C LEU A 105 -9.43 -42.84 12.70
N GLY A 106 -9.79 -41.56 12.91
CA GLY A 106 -9.49 -40.84 14.14
C GLY A 106 -10.02 -41.56 15.38
N LYS A 107 -11.27 -42.03 15.36
CA LYS A 107 -11.88 -42.80 16.45
C LYS A 107 -11.16 -44.13 16.70
N GLN A 108 -10.84 -44.88 15.65
CA GLN A 108 -10.10 -46.15 15.78
C GLN A 108 -8.69 -45.94 16.37
N LEU A 109 -8.06 -44.80 16.09
CA LEU A 109 -6.77 -44.40 16.66
C LEU A 109 -6.87 -43.74 18.05
N GLY A 110 -8.07 -43.71 18.64
CA GLY A 110 -8.33 -43.15 19.97
C GLY A 110 -8.22 -41.63 20.05
N CYS A 111 -8.41 -40.91 18.94
CA CYS A 111 -8.41 -39.45 18.93
C CYS A 111 -9.78 -38.90 19.36
N GLU A 112 -9.80 -37.95 20.29
CA GLU A 112 -11.02 -37.18 20.60
C GLU A 112 -11.15 -35.95 19.70
N ASN A 113 -10.01 -35.34 19.36
CA ASN A 113 -9.91 -34.21 18.45
C ASN A 113 -8.54 -34.21 17.75
N ILE A 114 -8.45 -33.57 16.59
CA ILE A 114 -7.24 -33.56 15.76
C ILE A 114 -6.87 -32.15 15.28
N VAL A 115 -5.60 -31.99 14.90
CA VAL A 115 -5.16 -30.94 13.96
C VAL A 115 -5.18 -31.54 12.56
N LEU A 116 -5.66 -30.80 11.56
CA LEU A 116 -5.76 -31.31 10.20
C LEU A 116 -4.99 -30.41 9.24
N ALA A 117 -4.19 -31.00 8.36
CA ALA A 117 -3.51 -30.27 7.29
C ALA A 117 -3.79 -30.92 5.93
N GLY A 118 -4.03 -30.09 4.92
CA GLY A 118 -4.30 -30.54 3.56
C GLY A 118 -3.53 -29.76 2.52
N HIS A 119 -3.04 -30.44 1.48
CA HIS A 119 -2.43 -29.84 0.28
C HIS A 119 -3.24 -30.23 -0.96
N ASP A 120 -3.43 -29.30 -1.91
CA ASP A 120 -4.18 -29.51 -3.15
C ASP A 120 -5.59 -30.12 -2.90
N TRP A 121 -5.98 -31.25 -3.50
CA TRP A 121 -7.24 -31.94 -3.20
C TRP A 121 -7.37 -32.33 -1.73
N GLY A 122 -6.26 -32.54 -1.04
CA GLY A 122 -6.23 -32.72 0.40
C GLY A 122 -6.71 -31.49 1.16
N SER A 123 -6.45 -30.27 0.68
CA SER A 123 -7.02 -29.03 1.25
C SER A 123 -8.53 -28.97 1.04
N VAL A 124 -9.02 -29.43 -0.11
CA VAL A 124 -10.45 -29.52 -0.42
C VAL A 124 -11.13 -30.48 0.56
N ILE A 125 -10.60 -31.69 0.73
CA ILE A 125 -11.10 -32.70 1.68
C ILE A 125 -11.03 -32.19 3.12
N ALA A 126 -9.89 -31.62 3.52
CA ALA A 126 -9.69 -31.13 4.88
C ALA A 126 -10.66 -30.00 5.24
N SER A 127 -10.99 -29.14 4.29
CA SER A 127 -12.02 -28.12 4.47
C SER A 127 -13.41 -28.74 4.66
N ARG A 128 -13.78 -29.78 3.90
CA ARG A 128 -15.08 -30.47 4.08
C ARG A 128 -15.14 -31.25 5.37
N PHE A 129 -14.03 -31.83 5.82
CA PHE A 129 -13.93 -32.42 7.15
C PHE A 129 -14.31 -31.41 8.24
N ALA A 130 -13.80 -30.18 8.14
CA ALA A 130 -14.10 -29.13 9.10
C ALA A 130 -15.58 -28.69 9.10
N LEU A 131 -16.30 -28.89 7.98
CA LEU A 131 -17.74 -28.61 7.88
C LEU A 131 -18.60 -29.76 8.40
N TYR A 132 -18.29 -31.01 8.03
CA TYR A 132 -19.09 -32.18 8.40
C TYR A 132 -18.80 -32.67 9.83
N HIS A 133 -17.56 -32.51 10.31
CA HIS A 133 -17.11 -32.96 11.65
C HIS A 133 -16.49 -31.82 12.47
N PRO A 134 -17.19 -30.68 12.66
CA PRO A 134 -16.61 -29.47 13.26
C PRO A 134 -16.19 -29.66 14.74
N SER A 135 -16.78 -30.61 15.46
CA SER A 135 -16.41 -30.92 16.85
C SER A 135 -15.15 -31.80 16.98
N PHE A 136 -14.72 -32.44 15.89
CA PHE A 136 -13.58 -33.36 15.89
C PHE A 136 -12.27 -32.69 15.45
N ILE A 137 -12.35 -31.45 14.94
CA ILE A 137 -11.19 -30.66 14.53
C ILE A 137 -10.93 -29.50 15.50
N THR A 138 -9.67 -29.28 15.84
CA THR A 138 -9.27 -28.12 16.66
C THR A 138 -8.66 -27.00 15.83
N HIS A 139 -7.86 -27.34 14.80
CA HIS A 139 -7.08 -26.42 13.99
C HIS A 139 -6.93 -26.98 12.57
N LEU A 140 -6.98 -26.11 11.56
CA LEU A 140 -6.89 -26.48 10.16
C LEU A 140 -5.73 -25.75 9.48
N ILE A 141 -4.97 -26.47 8.64
CA ILE A 141 -3.90 -25.90 7.82
C ILE A 141 -4.15 -26.26 6.35
N LEU A 142 -4.21 -25.26 5.48
CA LEU A 142 -4.47 -25.42 4.05
C LEU A 142 -3.28 -24.90 3.25
N PHE A 143 -2.71 -25.73 2.39
CA PHE A 143 -1.60 -25.35 1.52
C PHE A 143 -2.06 -25.26 0.06
N VAL A 144 -1.76 -24.13 -0.57
CA VAL A 144 -2.00 -23.82 -1.99
C VAL A 144 -3.49 -23.67 -2.33
N VAL A 145 -4.33 -24.69 -2.17
CA VAL A 145 -5.74 -24.61 -2.53
C VAL A 145 -6.58 -24.03 -1.38
N PRO A 146 -7.28 -22.90 -1.60
CA PRO A 146 -8.08 -22.26 -0.55
C PRO A 146 -9.40 -23.01 -0.30
N TYR A 147 -10.05 -22.70 0.82
CA TYR A 147 -11.43 -23.12 1.02
C TYR A 147 -12.38 -22.34 0.09
N LEU A 148 -13.08 -23.08 -0.77
CA LEU A 148 -14.17 -22.56 -1.59
C LEU A 148 -15.51 -23.04 -1.01
N PRO A 149 -16.42 -22.12 -0.64
CA PRO A 149 -17.71 -22.48 -0.04
C PRO A 149 -18.61 -23.23 -1.03
N PRO A 150 -19.50 -24.12 -0.56
CA PRO A 150 -20.48 -24.78 -1.39
C PRO A 150 -21.33 -23.80 -2.23
N SER A 151 -21.57 -24.14 -3.50
CA SER A 151 -22.37 -23.32 -4.42
C SER A 151 -23.84 -23.77 -4.45
N PRO A 152 -24.82 -22.86 -4.44
CA PRO A 152 -26.24 -23.20 -4.61
C PRO A 152 -26.57 -23.63 -6.06
N LYS A 153 -25.74 -23.25 -7.03
CA LYS A 153 -25.93 -23.61 -8.44
C LYS A 153 -24.84 -24.59 -8.87
N TYR A 154 -25.27 -25.69 -9.48
CA TYR A 154 -24.34 -26.61 -10.14
C TYR A 154 -23.76 -25.95 -11.39
N ILE A 155 -22.43 -26.03 -11.51
CA ILE A 155 -21.68 -25.58 -12.68
C ILE A 155 -20.80 -26.76 -13.10
N ASP A 156 -21.01 -27.23 -14.33
CA ASP A 156 -20.21 -28.29 -14.94
C ASP A 156 -18.76 -27.82 -15.14
N THR A 157 -17.82 -28.77 -15.18
CA THR A 157 -16.38 -28.47 -15.36
C THR A 157 -16.12 -27.73 -16.67
N ALA A 158 -16.86 -28.02 -17.75
CA ALA A 158 -16.68 -27.35 -19.05
C ALA A 158 -17.12 -25.89 -19.03
N ASP A 159 -18.20 -25.58 -18.30
CA ASP A 159 -18.65 -24.20 -18.13
C ASP A 159 -17.78 -23.44 -17.13
N LEU A 160 -17.27 -24.12 -16.10
CA LEU A 160 -16.32 -23.52 -15.17
C LEU A 160 -15.00 -23.15 -15.86
N ALA A 161 -14.48 -24.00 -16.73
CA ALA A 161 -13.23 -23.74 -17.47
C ALA A 161 -13.33 -22.52 -18.39
N LYS A 162 -14.53 -22.15 -18.84
CA LYS A 162 -14.75 -20.90 -19.59
C LYS A 162 -14.63 -19.66 -18.71
N VAL A 163 -15.01 -19.76 -17.44
CA VAL A 163 -14.99 -18.64 -16.48
C VAL A 163 -13.65 -18.55 -15.76
N VAL A 164 -13.04 -19.68 -15.44
CA VAL A 164 -11.74 -19.80 -14.78
C VAL A 164 -10.84 -20.67 -15.66
N PRO A 165 -10.12 -20.09 -16.63
CA PRO A 165 -9.33 -20.86 -17.59
C PRO A 165 -8.27 -21.77 -16.95
N THR A 166 -7.75 -21.41 -15.78
CA THR A 166 -6.70 -22.19 -15.07
C THR A 166 -7.17 -23.55 -14.55
N VAL A 167 -8.48 -23.85 -14.61
CA VAL A 167 -8.99 -25.20 -14.29
C VAL A 167 -9.27 -26.04 -15.55
N GLY A 168 -8.88 -25.57 -16.73
CA GLY A 168 -9.16 -26.25 -18.01
C GLY A 168 -8.59 -27.67 -18.09
N TYR A 169 -7.42 -27.93 -17.49
CA TYR A 169 -6.81 -29.27 -17.41
C TYR A 169 -7.74 -30.32 -16.79
N GLN A 170 -8.68 -29.92 -15.93
CA GLN A 170 -9.63 -30.83 -15.28
C GLN A 170 -10.55 -31.51 -16.29
N LEU A 171 -10.76 -30.94 -17.48
CA LEU A 171 -11.51 -31.58 -18.57
C LEU A 171 -10.78 -32.81 -19.12
N GLN A 172 -9.46 -32.73 -19.25
CA GLN A 172 -8.66 -33.85 -19.71
C GLN A 172 -8.56 -34.91 -18.61
N PHE A 173 -8.30 -34.51 -17.37
CA PHE A 173 -8.08 -35.45 -16.25
C PHE A 173 -9.39 -36.11 -15.79
N GLY A 174 -10.52 -35.40 -15.90
CA GLY A 174 -11.85 -35.93 -15.61
C GLY A 174 -12.54 -36.58 -16.81
N SER A 175 -11.90 -36.66 -17.98
CA SER A 175 -12.55 -37.14 -19.21
C SER A 175 -13.11 -38.56 -19.04
N ALA A 176 -14.33 -38.79 -19.53
CA ALA A 176 -14.95 -40.12 -19.53
C ALA A 176 -14.22 -41.10 -20.47
N GLU A 177 -13.46 -40.60 -21.44
CA GLU A 177 -12.65 -41.40 -22.36
C GLU A 177 -11.37 -41.94 -21.70
N GLY A 178 -11.02 -41.45 -20.51
CA GLY A 178 -9.85 -41.91 -19.76
C GLY A 178 -8.53 -41.56 -20.44
N VAL A 179 -8.38 -40.31 -20.90
CA VAL A 179 -7.22 -39.86 -21.69
C VAL A 179 -5.91 -40.05 -20.92
N VAL A 180 -5.87 -39.66 -19.65
CA VAL A 180 -4.67 -39.83 -18.81
C VAL A 180 -4.39 -41.30 -18.58
N GLU A 181 -5.42 -42.06 -18.21
CA GLU A 181 -5.29 -43.48 -17.91
C GLU A 181 -4.78 -44.26 -19.12
N SER A 182 -5.23 -43.95 -20.33
CA SER A 182 -4.79 -44.62 -21.56
C SER A 182 -3.30 -44.47 -21.85
N HIS A 183 -2.66 -43.39 -21.38
CA HIS A 183 -1.23 -43.11 -21.55
C HIS A 183 -0.37 -43.53 -20.35
N THR A 184 -0.97 -44.00 -19.26
CA THR A 184 -0.28 -44.39 -18.02
C THR A 184 -0.58 -45.84 -17.62
N GLN A 185 -0.65 -46.75 -18.58
CA GLN A 185 -0.94 -48.18 -18.34
C GLN A 185 0.28 -48.95 -17.82
N ASP A 186 1.49 -48.48 -18.14
CA ASP A 186 2.77 -49.07 -17.75
C ASP A 186 3.57 -48.12 -16.83
N LYS A 187 4.65 -48.65 -16.24
CA LYS A 187 5.47 -47.89 -15.28
C LYS A 187 6.21 -46.74 -15.96
N GLU A 188 6.58 -46.91 -17.22
CA GLU A 188 7.24 -45.92 -18.06
C GLU A 188 6.30 -44.73 -18.35
N GLY A 189 5.04 -44.99 -18.74
CA GLY A 189 4.03 -43.95 -18.92
C GLY A 189 3.72 -43.21 -17.62
N ILE A 190 3.55 -43.94 -16.51
CA ILE A 190 3.37 -43.34 -15.17
C ILE A 190 4.57 -42.46 -14.80
N ARG A 191 5.81 -42.94 -15.04
CA ARG A 191 7.04 -42.18 -14.76
C ARG A 191 7.10 -40.89 -15.58
N ALA A 192 6.83 -40.96 -16.88
CA ALA A 192 6.84 -39.79 -17.75
C ALA A 192 5.79 -38.75 -17.32
N PHE A 193 4.58 -39.22 -16.98
CA PHE A 193 3.50 -38.38 -16.49
C PHE A 193 3.87 -37.67 -15.17
N LEU A 194 4.32 -38.43 -14.17
CA LEU A 194 4.74 -37.87 -12.88
C LEU A 194 5.93 -36.92 -13.02
N ASN A 195 6.94 -37.27 -13.82
CA ASN A 195 8.09 -36.41 -14.08
C ASN A 195 7.67 -35.06 -14.69
N GLY A 196 6.70 -35.06 -15.60
CA GLY A 196 6.14 -33.83 -16.17
C GLY A 196 5.34 -33.00 -15.19
N LEU A 197 4.51 -33.63 -14.35
CA LEU A 197 3.75 -32.91 -13.32
C LEU A 197 4.67 -32.24 -12.32
N TYR A 198 5.75 -32.91 -11.89
CA TYR A 198 6.73 -32.34 -10.97
C TYR A 198 7.72 -31.35 -11.64
N GLY A 199 7.34 -30.71 -12.74
CA GLY A 199 8.12 -29.63 -13.36
C GLY A 199 9.34 -30.10 -14.16
N GLY A 200 9.34 -31.35 -14.66
CA GLY A 200 10.27 -31.76 -15.70
C GLY A 200 10.10 -30.88 -16.94
N ALA A 201 11.21 -30.41 -17.50
CA ALA A 201 11.23 -29.54 -18.68
C ALA A 201 12.12 -30.14 -19.78
N THR A 202 11.80 -29.88 -21.05
CA THR A 202 12.70 -30.21 -22.16
C THR A 202 13.97 -29.33 -22.11
N PRO A 203 15.05 -29.69 -22.84
CA PRO A 203 16.23 -28.84 -22.95
C PRO A 203 15.93 -27.40 -23.43
N GLU A 204 14.86 -27.22 -24.20
CA GLU A 204 14.38 -25.93 -24.70
C GLU A 204 13.46 -25.20 -23.69
N GLY A 205 13.30 -25.70 -22.47
CA GLY A 205 12.52 -25.07 -21.40
C GLY A 205 11.01 -25.26 -21.49
N LYS A 206 10.51 -26.22 -22.28
CA LYS A 206 9.07 -26.51 -22.36
C LYS A 206 8.62 -27.49 -21.28
N PHE A 207 7.52 -27.18 -20.61
CA PHE A 207 6.86 -28.06 -19.63
C PHE A 207 5.76 -28.88 -20.29
N ALA A 208 5.47 -30.08 -19.78
CA ALA A 208 4.39 -30.92 -20.27
C ALA A 208 3.01 -30.57 -19.68
N MET A 209 2.96 -29.83 -18.57
CA MET A 209 1.70 -29.45 -17.92
C MET A 209 1.33 -28.00 -18.24
N ASP A 210 0.10 -27.79 -18.72
CA ASP A 210 -0.54 -26.50 -18.93
C ASP A 210 -1.89 -26.48 -18.21
N SER A 211 -2.15 -25.49 -17.36
CA SER A 211 -3.37 -25.45 -16.54
C SER A 211 -4.65 -25.18 -17.37
N THR A 212 -4.51 -24.62 -18.58
CA THR A 212 -5.63 -24.33 -19.48
C THR A 212 -5.95 -25.48 -20.43
N ARG A 213 -4.93 -26.22 -20.90
CA ARG A 213 -5.08 -27.28 -21.92
C ARG A 213 -4.96 -28.69 -21.38
N GLY A 214 -4.24 -28.87 -20.26
CA GLY A 214 -3.92 -30.17 -19.69
C GLY A 214 -2.46 -30.60 -19.91
N PHE A 215 -2.26 -31.91 -19.83
CA PHE A 215 -0.97 -32.57 -19.94
C PHE A 215 -0.70 -33.02 -21.39
N ASP A 216 0.47 -32.63 -21.91
CA ASP A 216 0.96 -33.00 -23.23
C ASP A 216 1.85 -34.27 -23.14
N PHE A 217 1.27 -35.39 -23.55
CA PHE A 217 1.94 -36.70 -23.53
C PHE A 217 3.04 -36.83 -24.61
N GLU A 218 3.00 -36.05 -25.70
CA GLU A 218 4.06 -36.08 -26.70
C GLU A 218 5.34 -35.42 -26.15
N VAL A 219 5.17 -34.30 -25.44
CA VAL A 219 6.27 -33.59 -24.76
C VAL A 219 6.82 -34.41 -23.59
N ALA A 220 5.97 -35.13 -22.86
CA ALA A 220 6.36 -35.93 -21.69
C ALA A 220 7.50 -36.93 -21.97
N SER A 221 7.54 -37.50 -23.17
CA SER A 221 8.59 -38.44 -23.62
C SER A 221 9.98 -37.80 -23.79
N LYS A 222 10.05 -36.46 -23.87
CA LYS A 222 11.26 -35.67 -24.16
C LYS A 222 11.75 -34.86 -22.96
N LEU A 223 11.10 -34.99 -21.80
CA LEU A 223 11.43 -34.21 -20.63
C LEU A 223 12.75 -34.65 -19.98
N GLY A 224 13.53 -33.67 -19.53
CA GLY A 224 14.58 -33.89 -18.54
C GLY A 224 14.02 -34.26 -17.17
N ARG A 225 14.90 -34.71 -16.27
CA ARG A 225 14.51 -35.10 -14.90
C ARG A 225 14.02 -33.90 -14.10
N THR A 226 12.93 -34.08 -13.34
CA THR A 226 12.45 -33.11 -12.35
C THR A 226 13.54 -32.74 -11.33
N ARG A 227 13.49 -31.50 -10.85
CA ARG A 227 14.34 -31.01 -9.75
C ARG A 227 13.69 -31.16 -8.37
N LEU A 228 12.40 -31.49 -8.30
CA LEU A 228 11.63 -31.57 -7.05
C LEU A 228 11.79 -32.91 -6.31
N LEU A 229 12.13 -33.96 -7.04
CA LEU A 229 12.28 -35.32 -6.51
C LEU A 229 13.63 -35.91 -6.91
N SER A 230 14.23 -36.69 -6.00
CA SER A 230 15.34 -37.57 -6.36
C SER A 230 14.85 -38.75 -7.20
N GLU A 231 15.76 -39.45 -7.87
CA GLU A 231 15.40 -40.63 -8.67
C GLU A 231 14.77 -41.74 -7.82
N GLU A 232 15.28 -41.94 -6.60
CA GLU A 232 14.73 -42.90 -5.65
C GLU A 232 13.31 -42.53 -5.22
N GLU A 233 13.05 -41.25 -5.02
CA GLU A 233 11.71 -40.77 -4.68
C GLU A 233 10.76 -40.93 -5.86
N LEU A 234 11.15 -40.50 -7.06
CA LEU A 234 10.33 -40.67 -8.26
C LEU A 234 10.01 -42.15 -8.51
N GLN A 235 11.00 -43.03 -8.36
CA GLN A 235 10.81 -44.47 -8.48
C GLN A 235 9.80 -45.01 -7.45
N TYR A 236 9.86 -44.54 -6.20
CA TYR A 236 8.88 -44.90 -5.17
C TYR A 236 7.45 -44.50 -5.58
N TYR A 237 7.27 -43.27 -6.08
CA TYR A 237 5.97 -42.81 -6.56
C TYR A 237 5.46 -43.68 -7.72
N VAL A 238 6.32 -43.98 -8.70
CA VAL A 238 5.97 -44.87 -9.82
C VAL A 238 5.54 -46.26 -9.33
N GLU A 239 6.24 -46.83 -8.36
CA GLU A 239 5.89 -48.14 -7.80
C GLU A 239 4.55 -48.13 -7.09
N GLU A 240 4.29 -47.13 -6.25
CA GLU A 240 3.04 -47.03 -5.50
C GLU A 240 1.84 -46.72 -6.43
N TYR A 241 2.01 -45.86 -7.44
CA TYR A 241 0.97 -45.64 -8.47
C TYR A 241 0.72 -46.87 -9.35
N SER A 242 1.75 -47.67 -9.64
CA SER A 242 1.60 -48.88 -10.47
C SER A 242 0.75 -49.98 -9.82
N ARG A 243 0.41 -49.87 -8.52
CA ARG A 243 -0.46 -50.83 -7.83
C ARG A 243 -1.90 -50.77 -8.34
N ASN A 244 -2.42 -49.56 -8.47
CA ASN A 244 -3.84 -49.30 -8.75
C ASN A 244 -4.06 -48.48 -10.04
N GLY A 245 -2.99 -47.94 -10.64
CA GLY A 245 -3.06 -47.05 -11.79
C GLY A 245 -3.58 -45.66 -11.45
N LEU A 246 -3.89 -44.87 -12.48
CA LEU A 246 -4.30 -43.45 -12.38
C LEU A 246 -5.81 -43.24 -12.42
N GLN A 247 -6.61 -44.30 -12.58
CA GLN A 247 -8.07 -44.19 -12.65
C GLN A 247 -8.67 -43.64 -11.34
N GLY A 248 -8.26 -44.17 -10.19
CA GLY A 248 -8.71 -43.69 -8.88
C GLY A 248 -8.38 -42.20 -8.66
N PRO A 249 -7.12 -41.78 -8.84
CA PRO A 249 -6.72 -40.37 -8.78
C PRO A 249 -7.52 -39.47 -9.74
N CYS A 250 -7.78 -39.93 -10.97
CA CYS A 250 -8.58 -39.17 -11.95
C CYS A 250 -10.05 -39.02 -11.55
N ASN A 251 -10.61 -39.93 -10.73
CA ASN A 251 -11.99 -39.83 -10.27
C ASN A 251 -12.24 -38.58 -9.40
N TYR A 252 -11.22 -37.98 -8.78
CA TYR A 252 -11.34 -36.70 -8.07
C TYR A 252 -11.79 -35.55 -8.97
N TYR A 253 -11.53 -35.64 -10.28
CA TYR A 253 -11.99 -34.67 -11.28
C TYR A 253 -13.39 -35.02 -11.84
N ARG A 254 -13.94 -36.20 -11.52
CA ARG A 254 -15.25 -36.70 -12.00
C ARG A 254 -16.39 -36.52 -10.98
N ILE A 255 -16.08 -36.31 -9.71
CA ILE A 255 -17.04 -36.27 -8.58
C ILE A 255 -17.75 -34.92 -8.38
N ARG A 256 -17.60 -33.96 -9.30
CA ARG A 256 -18.09 -32.58 -9.10
C ARG A 256 -19.60 -32.51 -8.86
N GLN A 257 -20.39 -33.20 -9.70
CA GLN A 257 -21.85 -33.21 -9.58
C GLN A 257 -22.31 -33.90 -8.30
N GLN A 258 -21.68 -35.02 -7.98
CA GLN A 258 -21.98 -35.76 -6.77
C GLN A 258 -21.69 -34.92 -5.51
N SER A 259 -20.47 -34.37 -5.41
CA SER A 259 -20.05 -33.58 -4.25
C SER A 259 -20.94 -32.35 -4.08
N TRP A 260 -21.31 -31.69 -5.18
CA TRP A 260 -22.28 -30.58 -5.16
C TRP A 260 -23.64 -31.00 -4.58
N THR A 261 -24.13 -32.19 -4.96
CA THR A 261 -25.42 -32.72 -4.49
C THR A 261 -25.41 -32.97 -2.98
N GLU A 262 -24.34 -33.55 -2.47
CA GLU A 262 -24.18 -33.81 -1.02
C GLU A 262 -24.06 -32.52 -0.22
N GLU A 263 -23.30 -31.54 -0.73
CA GLU A 263 -23.08 -30.24 -0.09
C GLU A 263 -24.36 -29.38 -0.03
N GLN A 264 -25.41 -29.65 -0.83
CA GLN A 264 -26.70 -28.95 -0.72
C GLN A 264 -27.32 -29.11 0.67
N SER A 265 -27.07 -30.24 1.34
CA SER A 265 -27.54 -30.47 2.71
C SER A 265 -26.90 -29.51 3.73
N LEU A 266 -25.67 -29.06 3.50
CA LEU A 266 -24.99 -28.05 4.32
C LEU A 266 -25.54 -26.66 4.01
N LEU A 267 -25.78 -26.34 2.74
CA LEU A 267 -26.38 -25.07 2.34
C LEU A 267 -27.78 -24.87 2.91
N ALA A 268 -28.59 -25.93 2.97
CA ALA A 268 -29.93 -25.90 3.55
C ALA A 268 -29.92 -25.59 5.05
N GLN A 269 -28.83 -25.86 5.76
CA GLN A 269 -28.65 -25.54 7.19
C GLN A 269 -28.24 -24.08 7.43
N GLY A 270 -28.00 -23.31 6.37
CA GLY A 270 -27.69 -21.89 6.42
C GLY A 270 -26.20 -21.58 6.51
N LYS A 271 -25.88 -20.27 6.52
CA LYS A 271 -24.51 -19.75 6.41
C LYS A 271 -23.57 -20.26 7.51
N GLU A 272 -24.08 -20.50 8.73
CA GLU A 272 -23.25 -21.02 9.83
C GLU A 272 -22.76 -22.46 9.62
N ALA A 273 -23.48 -23.27 8.84
CA ALA A 273 -23.10 -24.66 8.57
C ALA A 273 -21.99 -24.78 7.52
N ILE A 274 -21.85 -23.77 6.66
CA ILE A 274 -20.79 -23.68 5.64
C ILE A 274 -19.60 -22.79 6.08
N SER A 275 -19.56 -22.37 7.34
CA SER A 275 -18.45 -21.62 7.91
C SER A 275 -17.52 -22.52 8.74
N ILE A 276 -16.21 -22.40 8.52
CA ILE A 276 -15.19 -23.16 9.25
C ILE A 276 -14.94 -22.47 10.60
N LYS A 277 -15.26 -23.16 11.70
CA LYS A 277 -15.28 -22.57 13.05
C LYS A 277 -13.91 -22.55 13.75
N CYS A 278 -13.05 -23.53 13.43
CA CYS A 278 -11.72 -23.62 14.01
C CYS A 278 -10.76 -22.57 13.41
N PRO A 279 -9.64 -22.24 14.09
CA PRO A 279 -8.58 -21.43 13.50
C PRO A 279 -7.98 -22.10 12.26
N VAL A 280 -7.75 -21.30 11.21
CA VAL A 280 -7.22 -21.77 9.93
C VAL A 280 -5.94 -21.02 9.56
N LEU A 281 -4.88 -21.76 9.27
CA LEU A 281 -3.71 -21.25 8.54
C LEU A 281 -3.86 -21.58 7.07
N TYR A 282 -3.84 -20.58 6.20
CA TYR A 282 -3.75 -20.76 4.76
C TYR A 282 -2.39 -20.27 4.26
N VAL A 283 -1.68 -21.14 3.53
CA VAL A 283 -0.40 -20.81 2.89
C VAL A 283 -0.61 -20.70 1.39
N HIS A 284 -0.58 -19.47 0.88
CA HIS A 284 -0.77 -19.14 -0.52
C HIS A 284 0.56 -19.21 -1.29
N ALA A 285 0.58 -19.97 -2.38
CA ALA A 285 1.74 -20.07 -3.28
C ALA A 285 1.60 -19.05 -4.42
N LEU A 286 2.49 -18.05 -4.45
CA LEU A 286 2.37 -16.89 -5.34
C LEU A 286 2.62 -17.20 -6.83
N ALA A 287 3.37 -18.27 -7.11
CA ALA A 287 3.70 -18.69 -8.48
C ALA A 287 2.97 -19.99 -8.89
N ASP A 288 1.79 -20.25 -8.31
CA ASP A 288 0.99 -21.42 -8.63
C ASP A 288 0.34 -21.33 -10.03
N LEU A 289 0.29 -22.47 -10.74
CA LEU A 289 -0.27 -22.53 -12.09
C LEU A 289 -1.80 -22.59 -12.12
N VAL A 290 -2.45 -22.94 -10.99
CA VAL A 290 -3.87 -23.25 -10.92
C VAL A 290 -4.62 -22.20 -10.09
N VAL A 291 -4.10 -21.89 -8.90
CA VAL A 291 -4.68 -20.97 -7.92
C VAL A 291 -4.12 -19.56 -8.16
N ASN A 292 -5.02 -18.62 -8.47
CA ASN A 292 -4.66 -17.21 -8.60
C ASN A 292 -4.87 -16.44 -7.27
N SER A 293 -4.45 -15.18 -7.24
CA SER A 293 -4.57 -14.29 -6.07
C SER A 293 -6.01 -13.97 -5.65
N GLU A 294 -7.01 -14.26 -6.49
CA GLU A 294 -8.42 -13.95 -6.20
C GLU A 294 -9.14 -15.10 -5.46
N MET A 295 -8.80 -16.35 -5.74
CA MET A 295 -9.47 -17.51 -5.13
C MET A 295 -9.43 -17.51 -3.59
N PRO A 296 -8.32 -17.14 -2.91
CA PRO A 296 -8.27 -17.11 -1.45
C PRO A 296 -9.24 -16.11 -0.80
N LYS A 297 -9.63 -15.05 -1.52
CA LYS A 297 -10.55 -14.02 -0.99
C LYS A 297 -11.93 -14.61 -0.66
N ALA A 298 -12.31 -15.70 -1.33
CA ALA A 298 -13.55 -16.42 -1.06
C ALA A 298 -13.60 -17.02 0.37
N MET A 299 -12.45 -17.18 1.05
CA MET A 299 -12.40 -17.73 2.41
C MET A 299 -12.86 -16.73 3.47
N VAL A 300 -12.60 -15.43 3.28
CA VAL A 300 -12.76 -14.38 4.30
C VAL A 300 -14.16 -14.38 4.95
N PRO A 301 -15.27 -14.48 4.19
CA PRO A 301 -16.61 -14.43 4.78
C PRO A 301 -17.02 -15.69 5.56
N PHE A 302 -16.29 -16.80 5.40
CA PHE A 302 -16.65 -18.12 5.92
C PHE A 302 -15.63 -18.68 6.91
N VAL A 303 -14.50 -18.01 7.09
CA VAL A 303 -13.41 -18.42 7.99
C VAL A 303 -13.07 -17.26 8.93
N PRO A 304 -13.77 -17.11 10.07
CA PRO A 304 -13.61 -15.97 10.97
C PRO A 304 -12.20 -15.88 11.60
N ASN A 305 -11.52 -17.02 11.77
CA ASN A 305 -10.20 -17.11 12.39
C ASN A 305 -9.13 -17.49 11.34
N LEU A 306 -9.07 -16.75 10.24
CA LEU A 306 -8.14 -17.00 9.13
C LEU A 306 -6.81 -16.27 9.33
N THR A 307 -5.71 -17.02 9.24
CA THR A 307 -4.35 -16.50 9.10
C THR A 307 -3.85 -16.83 7.70
N VAL A 308 -3.46 -15.83 6.92
CA VAL A 308 -2.88 -16.04 5.58
C VAL A 308 -1.38 -15.78 5.63
N LYS A 309 -0.60 -16.69 5.05
CA LYS A 309 0.84 -16.56 4.80
C LYS A 309 1.07 -16.77 3.31
N GLU A 310 2.01 -16.04 2.74
CA GLU A 310 2.35 -16.13 1.32
C GLU A 310 3.77 -16.68 1.19
N VAL A 311 4.00 -17.49 0.16
CA VAL A 311 5.31 -18.07 -0.17
C VAL A 311 5.56 -17.97 -1.66
N GLU A 312 6.74 -17.49 -2.05
CA GLU A 312 7.18 -17.43 -3.45
C GLU A 312 7.61 -18.82 -3.93
N ALA A 313 6.59 -19.64 -4.21
CA ALA A 313 6.71 -21.00 -4.71
C ALA A 313 5.55 -21.31 -5.66
N GLY A 314 5.70 -22.39 -6.44
CA GLY A 314 4.63 -22.97 -7.22
C GLY A 314 3.81 -23.99 -6.41
N HIS A 315 3.16 -24.91 -7.12
CA HIS A 315 2.18 -25.83 -6.55
C HIS A 315 2.70 -26.73 -5.40
N TRP A 316 3.99 -27.06 -5.41
CA TRP A 316 4.63 -27.84 -4.34
C TRP A 316 5.46 -26.97 -3.40
N ALA A 317 4.84 -25.91 -2.87
CA ALA A 317 5.46 -25.01 -1.89
C ALA A 317 6.11 -25.75 -0.70
N LEU A 318 5.49 -26.85 -0.27
CA LEU A 318 5.98 -27.74 0.80
C LEU A 318 7.35 -28.35 0.51
N TRP A 319 7.76 -28.44 -0.76
CA TRP A 319 9.01 -29.06 -1.20
C TRP A 319 10.00 -28.05 -1.78
N GLN A 320 9.49 -26.99 -2.42
CA GLN A 320 10.30 -25.91 -2.99
C GLN A 320 10.86 -25.01 -1.89
N LYS A 321 10.06 -24.69 -0.87
CA LYS A 321 10.44 -23.82 0.26
C LYS A 321 10.10 -24.47 1.62
N PRO A 322 10.59 -25.70 1.90
CA PRO A 322 10.18 -26.48 3.06
C PRO A 322 10.56 -25.80 4.39
N ALA A 323 11.69 -25.09 4.44
CA ALA A 323 12.13 -24.38 5.63
C ALA A 323 11.17 -23.25 6.02
N GLU A 324 10.80 -22.42 5.05
CA GLU A 324 9.91 -21.27 5.23
C GLU A 324 8.49 -21.73 5.60
N VAL A 325 7.96 -22.72 4.89
CA VAL A 325 6.65 -23.29 5.19
C VAL A 325 6.64 -23.91 6.60
N ASN A 326 7.70 -24.62 7.00
CA ASN A 326 7.81 -25.18 8.34
C ASN A 326 7.86 -24.10 9.43
N THR A 327 8.51 -22.96 9.15
CA THR A 327 8.50 -21.79 10.04
C THR A 327 7.10 -21.21 10.19
N PHE A 328 6.35 -21.01 9.10
CA PHE A 328 4.97 -20.51 9.16
C PHE A 328 4.06 -21.41 10.00
N VAL A 329 4.16 -22.73 9.81
CA VAL A 329 3.41 -23.70 10.61
C VAL A 329 3.81 -23.62 12.09
N THR A 330 5.10 -23.54 12.40
CA THR A 330 5.59 -23.50 13.78
C THR A 330 5.15 -22.22 14.50
N GLU A 331 5.35 -21.07 13.88
CA GLU A 331 4.94 -19.77 14.42
C GLU A 331 3.43 -19.73 14.69
N TRP A 332 2.64 -20.23 13.73
CA TRP A 332 1.19 -20.23 13.88
C TRP A 332 0.74 -21.17 15.00
N LEU A 333 1.26 -22.40 15.07
CA LEU A 333 0.95 -23.32 16.16
C LEU A 333 1.36 -22.76 17.54
N GLN A 334 2.47 -22.03 17.60
CA GLN A 334 2.89 -21.31 18.80
C GLN A 334 1.90 -20.22 19.19
N GLN A 335 1.45 -19.40 18.23
CA GLN A 335 0.44 -18.36 18.44
C GLN A 335 -0.90 -18.93 18.92
N GLN A 336 -1.28 -20.12 18.44
CA GLN A 336 -2.48 -20.83 18.90
C GLN A 336 -2.29 -21.50 20.28
N GLY A 337 -1.12 -21.39 20.91
CA GLY A 337 -0.84 -21.98 22.23
C GLY A 337 -0.77 -23.51 22.22
N LEU A 338 -0.45 -24.11 21.08
CA LEU A 338 -0.37 -25.58 20.93
C LEU A 338 1.02 -26.15 21.29
N LEU A 339 2.01 -25.28 21.52
CA LEU A 339 3.39 -25.65 21.85
C LEU A 339 3.71 -25.24 23.30
N ASP A 340 4.26 -26.17 24.09
CA ASP A 340 4.75 -25.88 25.45
C ASP A 340 6.07 -25.09 25.38
N SER A 341 6.05 -23.84 25.87
CA SER A 341 7.21 -22.93 25.87
C SER A 341 8.44 -23.54 26.56
N ALA A 342 8.24 -24.44 27.52
CA ALA A 342 9.32 -25.09 28.29
C ALA A 342 10.07 -26.20 27.52
N LYS A 343 9.44 -26.85 26.53
CA LYS A 343 10.08 -27.90 25.70
C LYS A 343 10.87 -27.34 24.53
N LEU A 344 10.55 -26.12 24.07
CA LEU A 344 11.29 -25.45 22.99
C LEU A 344 12.75 -25.14 23.39
N TYR A 345 12.98 -24.74 24.65
CA TYR A 345 14.32 -24.38 25.14
C TYR A 345 15.25 -25.60 25.33
N MET A 346 14.73 -26.80 25.60
CA MET A 346 15.58 -28.00 25.77
C MET A 346 15.96 -28.68 24.45
N ASN A 347 15.18 -28.49 23.37
CA ASN A 347 15.45 -29.12 22.07
C ASN A 347 16.25 -28.24 21.10
N MET A 348 16.44 -26.95 21.41
CA MET A 348 17.24 -26.01 20.59
C MET A 348 18.75 -26.06 20.87
N ASP A 349 19.20 -26.74 21.93
CA ASP A 349 20.61 -26.83 22.32
C ASP A 349 21.48 -27.81 21.50
N SER A 350 20.98 -28.37 20.39
CA SER A 350 21.76 -29.25 19.52
C SER A 350 22.19 -28.65 18.18
N GLY A 351 22.02 -27.34 17.98
CA GLY A 351 22.78 -26.64 16.94
C GLY A 351 22.16 -25.36 16.44
N PHE A 352 22.36 -24.26 17.15
CA PHE A 352 22.48 -22.91 16.58
C PHE A 352 23.08 -22.00 17.67
N ALA A 353 24.39 -21.77 17.61
CA ALA A 353 25.08 -20.91 18.56
C ALA A 353 24.84 -19.43 18.19
N TRP A 354 24.07 -18.73 19.01
CA TRP A 354 24.06 -17.27 19.03
C TRP A 354 25.02 -16.79 20.12
N HIS A 355 26.01 -15.99 19.71
CA HIS A 355 26.91 -15.30 20.61
C HIS A 355 26.13 -14.23 21.41
N GLU A 356 25.90 -14.49 22.69
CA GLU A 356 25.44 -13.48 23.66
C GLU A 356 26.58 -12.50 23.97
N SER A 357 26.25 -11.20 24.00
CA SER A 357 27.03 -10.19 24.74
C SER A 357 26.16 -9.66 25.87
N ASN A 358 26.60 -9.94 27.10
CA ASN A 358 25.96 -9.63 28.37
C ASN A 358 25.55 -8.16 28.54
N VAL A 359 24.29 -7.92 28.92
CA VAL A 359 23.92 -6.79 29.80
C VAL A 359 23.00 -7.32 30.90
N THR A 360 23.55 -7.36 32.11
CA THR A 360 22.88 -7.68 33.37
C THR A 360 21.90 -6.58 33.79
N VAL A 361 20.68 -6.96 34.18
CA VAL A 361 19.78 -6.12 35.00
C VAL A 361 19.30 -6.95 36.20
N PRO A 362 19.24 -6.40 37.43
CA PRO A 362 19.04 -7.19 38.64
C PRO A 362 17.57 -7.52 38.88
N THR A 363 17.33 -8.75 39.35
CA THR A 363 16.11 -9.20 40.00
C THR A 363 15.95 -8.56 41.37
N ASP A 364 14.76 -8.05 41.70
CA ASP A 364 14.28 -8.11 43.08
C ASP A 364 12.75 -8.02 43.22
N SER A 365 12.26 -8.85 44.13
CA SER A 365 10.95 -8.83 44.83
C SER A 365 9.68 -9.34 44.12
N LEU A 366 9.50 -10.65 44.21
CA LEU A 366 8.20 -11.30 44.37
C LEU A 366 7.60 -10.96 45.74
N HIS A 367 6.33 -10.54 45.80
CA HIS A 367 5.45 -10.93 46.90
C HIS A 367 3.96 -10.85 46.51
N SER A 368 3.35 -12.04 46.45
CA SER A 368 2.00 -12.43 46.91
C SER A 368 0.82 -11.44 46.80
N LEU A 369 -0.26 -11.86 46.15
CA LEU A 369 -1.56 -12.08 46.81
C LEU A 369 -2.60 -12.71 45.86
N SER A 370 -3.07 -13.89 46.26
CA SER A 370 -4.31 -14.55 45.81
C SER A 370 -5.53 -13.75 46.28
N ILE A 371 -6.65 -13.78 45.55
CA ILE A 371 -8.01 -14.14 46.04
C ILE A 371 -9.10 -13.93 44.97
N HIS A 372 -10.04 -14.87 44.98
CA HIS A 372 -11.35 -15.03 44.34
C HIS A 372 -12.23 -13.78 44.07
N TYR A 373 -13.12 -13.91 43.07
CA TYR A 373 -14.59 -13.71 43.21
C TYR A 373 -15.35 -14.44 42.07
N LYS A 374 -16.05 -15.56 42.32
CA LYS A 374 -17.45 -15.78 42.75
C LYS A 374 -18.52 -15.68 41.64
N SER A 375 -19.03 -16.86 41.29
CA SER A 375 -20.26 -17.15 40.54
C SER A 375 -21.52 -16.91 41.41
N LYS A 376 -22.62 -16.45 40.78
CA LYS A 376 -24.01 -16.61 41.24
C LYS A 376 -24.99 -16.50 40.06
N SER A 377 -25.90 -17.45 39.98
CA SER A 377 -27.09 -17.58 39.11
C SER A 377 -28.36 -17.67 40.02
N PRO A 378 -29.63 -17.93 39.59
CA PRO A 378 -30.38 -17.77 38.32
C PRO A 378 -31.78 -17.09 38.54
N PRO A 379 -32.95 -17.57 38.04
CA PRO A 379 -33.63 -17.13 36.81
C PRO A 379 -35.05 -16.54 37.05
N ARG A 380 -35.68 -15.95 36.01
CA ARG A 380 -37.14 -15.79 35.94
C ARG A 380 -37.67 -16.18 34.57
N ARG A 381 -38.74 -17.00 34.60
CA ARG A 381 -39.45 -17.66 33.51
C ARG A 381 -40.93 -17.24 33.59
N ARG A 382 -41.65 -17.35 32.46
CA ARG A 382 -43.09 -17.16 32.16
C ARG A 382 -43.37 -15.91 31.30
N ASP A 383 -44.17 -15.93 30.25
CA ASP A 383 -45.02 -16.96 29.64
C ASP A 383 -45.33 -16.58 28.18
N GLU A 384 -45.80 -17.57 27.43
CA GLU A 384 -46.23 -17.60 26.03
C GLU A 384 -47.44 -16.70 25.70
N ARG A 385 -47.49 -16.12 24.49
CA ARG A 385 -48.46 -16.43 23.39
C ARG A 385 -48.69 -15.28 22.39
N GLU A 386 -48.60 -15.70 21.11
CA GLU A 386 -49.45 -15.41 19.94
C GLU A 386 -49.63 -13.98 19.37
N GLN A 387 -49.14 -13.89 18.11
CA GLN A 387 -49.82 -13.45 16.89
C GLN A 387 -49.85 -11.97 16.46
N SER A 388 -49.32 -11.82 15.23
CA SER A 388 -49.73 -10.94 14.13
C SER A 388 -49.39 -9.45 14.23
N GLY A 389 -48.38 -9.05 13.45
CA GLY A 389 -48.05 -7.66 13.17
C GLY A 389 -46.76 -7.60 12.35
N ILE A 390 -46.94 -7.48 11.04
CA ILE A 390 -45.89 -7.30 10.02
C ILE A 390 -44.96 -6.15 10.44
N HIS A 391 -43.66 -6.44 10.54
CA HIS A 391 -42.62 -5.42 10.48
C HIS A 391 -41.43 -5.98 9.69
N GLU A 392 -41.22 -5.40 8.50
CA GLU A 392 -40.03 -5.55 7.68
C GLU A 392 -38.77 -5.33 8.52
N PHE A 393 -37.89 -6.34 8.56
CA PHE A 393 -36.55 -6.22 9.09
C PHE A 393 -35.56 -6.39 7.93
N GLU A 394 -35.04 -5.26 7.45
CA GLU A 394 -33.86 -5.19 6.60
C GLU A 394 -32.64 -5.67 7.42
N VAL A 395 -31.98 -6.71 6.93
CA VAL A 395 -30.75 -7.26 7.51
C VAL A 395 -29.57 -6.50 6.91
N GLU A 396 -28.93 -5.66 7.72
CA GLU A 396 -27.71 -4.92 7.39
C GLU A 396 -26.54 -5.88 7.06
N GLU A 397 -26.03 -5.77 5.82
CA GLU A 397 -24.72 -6.28 5.41
C GLU A 397 -23.61 -5.65 6.27
N ARG A 398 -22.75 -6.49 6.86
CA ARG A 398 -21.49 -6.07 7.49
C ARG A 398 -20.36 -6.25 6.49
N ASP A 399 -19.92 -5.14 5.90
CA ASP A 399 -18.74 -5.09 5.04
C ASP A 399 -17.44 -5.29 5.82
N ASP A 400 -16.63 -6.18 5.25
CA ASP A 400 -15.31 -6.63 5.67
C ASP A 400 -14.25 -5.54 5.43
N ALA A 401 -13.52 -5.21 6.49
CA ALA A 401 -12.38 -4.30 6.43
C ALA A 401 -11.09 -5.11 6.23
N HIS A 402 -10.66 -5.36 4.98
CA HIS A 402 -9.25 -5.59 4.59
C HIS A 402 -9.07 -5.57 3.05
N SER A 403 -9.16 -4.39 2.43
CA SER A 403 -8.37 -3.98 1.26
C SER A 403 -8.56 -2.47 1.07
N ILE A 404 -7.55 -1.67 1.41
CA ILE A 404 -7.63 -0.20 1.26
C ILE A 404 -6.27 0.35 0.81
N ILE A 405 -5.70 -0.22 -0.25
CA ILE A 405 -4.89 0.54 -1.21
C ILE A 405 -5.24 -0.04 -2.59
N THR A 406 -6.48 0.19 -3.00
CA THR A 406 -6.87 0.26 -4.41
C THR A 406 -8.05 1.22 -4.46
N PRO A 407 -7.94 2.38 -5.12
CA PRO A 407 -9.14 3.17 -5.40
C PRO A 407 -10.07 2.29 -6.23
N SER A 408 -11.35 2.26 -5.85
CA SER A 408 -12.38 1.48 -6.54
C SER A 408 -12.27 1.68 -8.07
N LYS A 409 -12.16 0.60 -8.85
CA LYS A 409 -12.22 0.56 -10.33
C LYS A 409 -13.58 0.99 -10.92
N HIS A 410 -14.34 1.82 -10.23
CA HIS A 410 -15.64 2.32 -10.64
C HIS A 410 -15.59 3.82 -10.84
N THR A 411 -15.52 4.23 -12.10
CA THR A 411 -15.93 5.54 -12.59
C THR A 411 -17.44 5.57 -12.74
N PRO A 412 -18.15 6.53 -12.11
CA PRO A 412 -19.45 6.96 -12.57
C PRO A 412 -19.32 8.26 -13.37
N LYS A 413 -20.03 8.31 -14.51
CA LYS A 413 -20.12 9.44 -15.44
C LYS A 413 -20.39 10.77 -14.74
N ALA A 414 -19.76 11.83 -15.24
CA ALA A 414 -20.02 13.21 -14.81
C ALA A 414 -21.51 13.57 -14.97
N PHE A 415 -22.08 14.08 -13.88
CA PHE A 415 -23.33 14.86 -13.82
C PHE A 415 -24.72 14.17 -13.91
N ARG A 416 -24.86 12.82 -13.94
CA ARG A 416 -26.22 12.22 -14.02
C ARG A 416 -26.66 11.17 -13.00
N VAL A 417 -25.90 10.85 -11.95
CA VAL A 417 -26.35 9.82 -10.96
C VAL A 417 -26.12 10.26 -9.51
N LEU A 418 -26.76 11.34 -9.08
CA LEU A 418 -26.78 11.72 -7.66
C LEU A 418 -27.65 10.75 -6.82
N ARG A 419 -28.55 9.98 -7.45
CA ARG A 419 -29.57 9.17 -6.76
C ARG A 419 -29.10 7.75 -6.40
N GLY A 420 -28.10 7.20 -7.08
CA GLY A 420 -27.56 5.84 -6.85
C GLY A 420 -26.31 5.80 -5.98
N SER A 421 -25.60 6.92 -5.84
CA SER A 421 -24.32 6.98 -5.11
C SER A 421 -24.46 7.01 -3.57
N VAL A 422 -25.69 7.15 -3.05
CA VAL A 422 -26.03 7.23 -1.62
C VAL A 422 -26.65 5.92 -1.10
N SER A 423 -26.74 4.86 -1.92
CA SER A 423 -27.28 3.56 -1.50
C SER A 423 -26.31 2.81 -0.56
N ALA A 424 -26.77 1.71 0.05
CA ALA A 424 -26.09 0.97 1.12
C ALA A 424 -24.64 0.53 0.83
N GLY A 425 -24.19 0.53 -0.44
CA GLY A 425 -22.81 0.25 -0.87
C GLY A 425 -22.14 1.34 -1.72
N GLY A 426 -22.68 2.57 -1.76
CA GLY A 426 -22.17 3.66 -2.62
C GLY A 426 -20.91 4.36 -2.07
N PRO A 427 -20.03 4.90 -2.94
CA PRO A 427 -18.81 5.60 -2.52
C PRO A 427 -19.08 6.87 -1.67
N LEU A 428 -20.25 7.49 -1.84
CA LEU A 428 -20.71 8.66 -1.08
C LEU A 428 -21.54 8.31 0.17
N ARG A 429 -21.51 7.06 0.65
CA ARG A 429 -22.21 6.67 1.89
C ARG A 429 -21.66 7.50 3.06
N PRO A 430 -22.52 8.29 3.75
CA PRO A 430 -22.09 9.07 4.90
C PRO A 430 -21.43 8.20 5.98
N PHE A 431 -20.37 8.69 6.60
CA PHE A 431 -19.64 8.04 7.71
C PHE A 431 -18.87 6.74 7.38
N ARG A 432 -18.84 6.28 6.13
CA ARG A 432 -18.14 5.03 5.76
C ARG A 432 -16.65 5.08 6.12
N LEU A 433 -15.93 6.10 5.63
CA LEU A 433 -14.49 6.25 5.89
C LEU A 433 -14.21 6.53 7.36
N VAL A 434 -15.01 7.37 8.02
CA VAL A 434 -14.84 7.69 9.44
C VAL A 434 -14.95 6.43 10.31
N LYS A 435 -15.91 5.53 10.04
CA LYS A 435 -16.06 4.28 10.78
C LYS A 435 -14.88 3.34 10.56
N GLN A 436 -14.38 3.27 9.33
CA GLN A 436 -13.21 2.47 8.96
C GLN A 436 -11.93 2.97 9.64
N ASP A 437 -11.71 4.29 9.62
CA ASP A 437 -10.57 4.94 10.26
C ASP A 437 -10.56 4.71 11.78
N ILE A 438 -11.71 4.80 12.46
CA ILE A 438 -11.81 4.55 13.89
C ILE A 438 -11.43 3.10 14.24
N VAL A 439 -11.82 2.12 13.42
CA VAL A 439 -11.45 0.71 13.63
C VAL A 439 -9.95 0.50 13.43
N ASN A 440 -9.37 1.11 12.39
CA ASN A 440 -7.94 1.05 12.11
C ASN A 440 -7.11 1.68 13.24
N LEU A 441 -7.52 2.86 13.71
CA LEU A 441 -6.88 3.57 14.82
C LEU A 441 -6.84 2.70 16.08
N ARG A 442 -7.96 2.07 16.45
CA ARG A 442 -8.04 1.22 17.65
C ARG A 442 -7.11 -0.01 17.59
N ARG A 443 -6.94 -0.63 16.42
CA ARG A 443 -6.06 -1.80 16.24
C ARG A 443 -4.58 -1.41 16.30
N ARG A 444 -4.22 -0.26 15.73
CA ARG A 444 -2.84 0.22 15.58
C ARG A 444 -2.30 0.95 16.81
N TYR A 445 -3.15 1.63 17.58
CA TYR A 445 -2.73 2.60 18.61
C TYR A 445 -1.62 2.08 19.53
N VAL A 446 -1.77 0.86 20.07
CA VAL A 446 -0.77 0.27 20.99
C VAL A 446 0.56 0.00 20.28
N SER A 447 0.52 -0.45 19.02
CA SER A 447 1.73 -0.74 18.22
C SER A 447 2.54 0.49 17.83
N ASP A 448 1.96 1.70 17.87
CA ASP A 448 2.67 2.94 17.52
C ASP A 448 3.61 3.44 18.64
N TRP A 449 3.41 2.96 19.88
CA TRP A 449 4.18 3.39 21.05
C TRP A 449 5.28 2.39 21.45
N THR A 450 5.29 1.18 20.88
CA THR A 450 6.23 0.11 21.30
C THR A 450 7.66 0.34 20.81
N ILE A 451 7.86 1.07 19.71
CA ILE A 451 9.17 1.28 19.10
C ILE A 451 9.71 2.66 19.51
N PHE A 452 10.78 2.67 20.30
CA PHE A 452 11.56 3.87 20.62
C PHE A 452 13.05 3.59 20.41
N ASN A 453 13.69 4.33 19.51
CA ASN A 453 15.10 4.15 19.14
C ASN A 453 15.81 5.51 19.01
N GLN A 454 17.14 5.48 18.85
CA GLN A 454 17.94 6.69 18.71
C GLN A 454 17.57 7.52 17.47
N LEU A 455 17.17 6.85 16.38
CA LEU A 455 16.76 7.53 15.14
C LEU A 455 15.48 8.35 15.35
N ILE A 456 14.49 7.81 16.07
CA ILE A 456 13.23 8.49 16.41
C ILE A 456 13.52 9.72 17.28
N PHE A 457 14.43 9.60 18.24
CA PHE A 457 14.82 10.75 19.06
C PHE A 457 15.56 11.81 18.23
N ALA A 458 16.49 11.40 17.36
CA ALA A 458 17.20 12.31 16.47
C ALA A 458 16.23 13.02 15.50
N SER A 459 15.29 12.28 14.91
CA SER A 459 14.20 12.81 14.09
C SER A 459 13.34 13.81 14.86
N ALA A 460 12.97 13.52 16.12
CA ALA A 460 12.21 14.45 16.96
C ALA A 460 12.94 15.80 17.17
N VAL A 461 14.26 15.76 17.39
CA VAL A 461 15.09 16.98 17.55
C VAL A 461 15.23 17.73 16.22
N TYR A 462 15.43 17.01 15.12
CA TYR A 462 15.47 17.59 13.78
C TYR A 462 14.15 18.30 13.44
N VAL A 463 13.02 17.59 13.57
CA VAL A 463 11.67 18.11 13.29
C VAL A 463 11.28 19.26 14.22
N PHE A 464 11.75 19.24 15.47
CA PHE A 464 11.58 20.35 16.39
C PHE A 464 12.13 21.66 15.78
N PHE A 465 13.35 21.65 15.26
CA PHE A 465 13.93 22.84 14.62
C PHE A 465 13.24 23.16 13.29
N THR A 466 12.98 22.18 12.43
CA THR A 466 12.37 22.46 11.12
C THR A 466 10.91 22.93 11.19
N ASN A 467 10.20 22.67 12.30
CA ASN A 467 8.86 23.21 12.55
C ASN A 467 8.91 24.55 13.32
N LEU A 468 9.69 24.64 14.41
CA LEU A 468 9.74 25.85 15.25
C LEU A 468 10.22 27.07 14.47
N LEU A 469 11.25 26.90 13.63
CA LEU A 469 11.90 27.98 12.90
C LEU A 469 10.94 28.72 11.94
N PRO A 470 10.28 28.05 10.96
CA PRO A 470 9.24 28.70 10.17
C PRO A 470 8.09 29.24 11.00
N GLY A 471 7.66 28.54 12.06
CA GLY A 471 6.59 29.03 12.94
C GLY A 471 6.90 30.40 13.56
N ILE A 472 8.12 30.59 14.05
CA ILE A 472 8.56 31.88 14.61
C ILE A 472 8.62 32.98 13.53
N THR A 473 9.08 32.64 12.32
CA THR A 473 9.14 33.61 11.23
C THR A 473 7.75 34.14 10.86
N PHE A 474 6.75 33.26 10.76
CA PHE A 474 5.36 33.68 10.54
C PHE A 474 4.75 34.42 11.73
N ALA A 475 5.20 34.13 12.94
CA ALA A 475 4.73 34.86 14.12
C ALA A 475 5.17 36.32 14.13
N SER A 476 6.38 36.61 13.65
CA SER A 476 6.86 37.99 13.47
C SER A 476 5.98 38.74 12.46
N ASP A 477 5.67 38.10 11.33
CA ASP A 477 4.86 38.71 10.29
C ASP A 477 3.41 38.94 10.77
N LEU A 478 2.79 37.93 11.39
CA LEU A 478 1.45 38.04 11.99
C LEU A 478 1.39 39.13 13.07
N TYR A 479 2.44 39.31 13.86
CA TYR A 479 2.50 40.35 14.89
C TYR A 479 2.39 41.75 14.30
N VAL A 480 3.12 42.02 13.22
CA VAL A 480 3.10 43.32 12.56
C VAL A 480 1.77 43.53 11.84
N LEU A 481 1.31 42.52 11.09
CA LEU A 481 0.18 42.65 10.17
C LEU A 481 -1.19 42.58 10.84
N THR A 482 -1.31 41.95 12.02
CA THR A 482 -2.59 41.86 12.77
C THR A 482 -2.70 42.91 13.88
N GLY A 483 -1.96 44.02 13.76
CA GLY A 483 -1.96 45.08 14.77
C GLY A 483 -1.56 44.59 16.17
N LYS A 484 -0.56 43.70 16.25
CA LYS A 484 -0.02 43.13 17.50
C LYS A 484 -0.98 42.21 18.26
N THR A 485 -2.01 41.70 17.59
CA THR A 485 -3.00 40.80 18.20
C THR A 485 -2.48 39.37 18.36
N TRP A 486 -1.81 38.84 17.34
CA TRP A 486 -1.15 37.54 17.38
C TRP A 486 0.36 37.70 17.33
N GLY A 487 1.09 37.19 18.31
CA GLY A 487 2.55 37.25 18.36
C GLY A 487 3.20 35.88 18.46
N THR A 488 4.48 35.91 18.84
CA THR A 488 5.33 34.72 18.98
C THR A 488 4.73 33.68 19.94
N ILE A 489 4.16 34.11 21.06
CA ILE A 489 3.62 33.20 22.06
C ILE A 489 2.36 32.47 21.55
N GLU A 490 1.47 33.15 20.82
CA GLU A 490 0.25 32.53 20.27
C GLU A 490 0.57 31.48 19.21
N VAL A 491 1.54 31.74 18.32
CA VAL A 491 1.94 30.79 17.27
C VAL A 491 2.65 29.57 17.85
N VAL A 492 3.59 29.77 18.78
CA VAL A 492 4.30 28.65 19.45
C VAL A 492 3.32 27.83 20.29
N PHE A 493 2.43 28.49 21.03
CA PHE A 493 1.41 27.81 21.83
C PHE A 493 0.43 27.02 20.95
N SER A 494 -0.02 27.59 19.83
CA SER A 494 -0.88 26.90 18.87
C SER A 494 -0.21 25.68 18.26
N THR A 495 1.01 25.85 17.73
CA THR A 495 1.76 24.76 17.07
C THR A 495 2.03 23.62 18.04
N GLY A 496 2.43 23.92 19.28
CA GLY A 496 2.64 22.91 20.32
C GLY A 496 1.34 22.21 20.76
N LEU A 497 0.27 22.97 21.03
CA LEU A 497 -1.01 22.42 21.47
C LEU A 497 -1.66 21.53 20.39
N CYS A 498 -1.75 22.05 19.16
CA CYS A 498 -2.29 21.29 18.04
C CYS A 498 -1.44 20.06 17.74
N GLY A 499 -0.11 20.17 17.78
CA GLY A 499 0.80 19.04 17.57
C GLY A 499 0.65 17.94 18.62
N ILE A 500 0.44 18.26 19.90
CA ILE A 500 0.19 17.26 20.95
C ILE A 500 -1.15 16.57 20.74
N ILE A 501 -2.22 17.33 20.48
CA ILE A 501 -3.55 16.76 20.22
C ILE A 501 -3.49 15.85 18.99
N PHE A 502 -2.82 16.30 17.93
CA PHE A 502 -2.70 15.54 16.70
C PHE A 502 -1.83 14.29 16.88
N SER A 503 -0.68 14.37 17.54
CA SER A 503 0.16 13.17 17.80
C SER A 503 -0.55 12.10 18.64
N LEU A 504 -1.41 12.51 19.58
CA LEU A 504 -2.20 11.59 20.41
C LEU A 504 -3.40 10.99 19.68
N PHE A 505 -4.16 11.77 18.91
CA PHE A 505 -5.46 11.33 18.39
C PHE A 505 -5.51 11.10 16.88
N SER A 506 -4.49 11.50 16.11
CA SER A 506 -4.46 11.27 14.65
C SER A 506 -4.37 9.80 14.31
N ILE A 507 -4.88 9.43 13.13
CA ILE A 507 -4.63 8.12 12.54
C ILE A 507 -3.31 8.10 11.77
N GLN A 508 -2.90 9.22 11.16
CA GLN A 508 -1.58 9.37 10.55
C GLN A 508 -0.67 10.30 11.36
N PRO A 509 0.11 9.77 12.32
CA PRO A 509 0.95 10.59 13.20
C PRO A 509 2.20 11.15 12.50
N LEU A 510 2.50 10.74 11.27
CA LEU A 510 3.63 11.27 10.50
C LEU A 510 3.42 12.73 10.05
N THR A 511 2.17 13.17 9.93
CA THR A 511 1.85 14.54 9.52
C THR A 511 2.16 15.53 10.62
N ILE A 512 2.92 16.59 10.29
CA ILE A 512 3.30 17.66 11.21
C ILE A 512 2.38 18.85 11.04
N LEU A 513 1.88 19.38 12.15
CA LEU A 513 1.06 20.59 12.17
C LEU A 513 1.87 21.84 12.53
N GLY A 514 1.50 22.96 11.94
CA GLY A 514 2.00 24.30 12.27
C GLY A 514 1.25 25.40 11.55
N VAL A 515 1.63 26.66 11.82
CA VAL A 515 1.04 27.83 11.15
C VAL A 515 1.69 28.00 9.77
N THR A 516 0.87 28.15 8.74
CA THR A 516 1.30 28.23 7.33
C THR A 516 1.26 29.66 6.78
N GLY A 517 2.13 29.94 5.81
CA GLY A 517 2.17 31.23 5.10
C GLY A 517 0.84 31.60 4.42
N PRO A 518 0.21 30.68 3.66
CA PRO A 518 -1.15 30.84 3.12
C PRO A 518 -2.17 31.34 4.15
N PHE A 519 -2.17 30.77 5.36
CA PHE A 519 -3.06 31.21 6.43
C PHE A 519 -2.71 32.61 6.95
N SER A 520 -1.41 32.94 7.08
CA SER A 520 -0.97 34.27 7.53
C SER A 520 -1.45 35.38 6.58
N VAL A 521 -1.36 35.17 5.27
CA VAL A 521 -1.88 36.11 4.25
C VAL A 521 -3.39 36.26 4.38
N LEU A 522 -4.12 35.16 4.59
CA LEU A 522 -5.57 35.22 4.80
C LEU A 522 -5.93 35.98 6.08
N ALA A 523 -5.22 35.74 7.17
CA ALA A 523 -5.43 36.40 8.46
C ALA A 523 -5.18 37.91 8.40
N GLU A 524 -4.11 38.34 7.73
CA GLU A 524 -3.81 39.75 7.44
C GLU A 524 -4.97 40.43 6.71
N ASN A 525 -5.46 39.80 5.63
CA ASN A 525 -6.55 40.37 4.84
C ASN A 525 -7.87 40.44 5.62
N ILE A 526 -8.17 39.43 6.45
CA ILE A 526 -9.35 39.47 7.32
C ILE A 526 -9.20 40.55 8.39
N TYR A 527 -7.99 40.75 8.92
CA TYR A 527 -7.70 41.84 9.86
C TYR A 527 -7.93 43.20 9.21
N ALA A 528 -7.36 43.44 8.04
CA ALA A 528 -7.55 44.69 7.28
C ALA A 528 -9.04 44.94 6.97
N LEU A 529 -9.80 43.91 6.58
CA LEU A 529 -11.25 44.04 6.37
C LEU A 529 -12.02 44.36 7.66
N CYS A 530 -11.68 43.71 8.77
CA CYS A 530 -12.30 43.97 10.07
C CYS A 530 -12.02 45.40 10.56
N ASP A 531 -10.80 45.88 10.41
CA ASP A 531 -10.38 47.19 10.89
C ASP A 531 -10.78 48.33 9.94
N GLU A 532 -10.56 48.21 8.63
CA GLU A 532 -10.82 49.30 7.68
C GLU A 532 -12.29 49.41 7.29
N VAL A 533 -12.95 48.28 7.00
CA VAL A 533 -14.27 48.24 6.37
C VAL A 533 -15.38 47.93 7.37
N PHE A 534 -15.26 46.83 8.10
CA PHE A 534 -16.34 46.33 8.96
C PHE A 534 -16.43 47.05 10.30
N LYS A 535 -15.31 47.58 10.81
CA LYS A 535 -15.19 48.22 12.14
C LYS A 535 -15.67 47.30 13.26
N VAL A 536 -15.27 46.03 13.19
CA VAL A 536 -15.65 44.94 14.11
C VAL A 536 -14.40 44.38 14.77
N PRO A 537 -14.43 43.94 16.04
CA PRO A 537 -13.27 43.33 16.68
C PRO A 537 -12.85 42.05 15.94
N PHE A 538 -11.58 42.01 15.54
CA PHE A 538 -10.99 40.91 14.76
C PHE A 538 -11.08 39.55 15.46
N LEU A 539 -10.73 39.46 16.76
CA LEU A 539 -10.67 38.18 17.48
C LEU A 539 -12.04 37.45 17.58
N PRO A 540 -13.15 38.09 18.00
CA PRO A 540 -14.47 37.46 17.97
C PRO A 540 -14.92 37.05 16.56
N PHE A 541 -14.63 37.88 15.55
CA PHE A 541 -14.98 37.57 14.16
C PHE A 541 -14.19 36.35 13.65
N MET A 542 -12.90 36.26 13.97
CA MET A 542 -12.06 35.10 13.66
C MET A 542 -12.51 33.86 14.43
N ALA A 543 -12.88 33.98 15.70
CA ALA A 543 -13.38 32.85 16.49
C ALA A 543 -14.61 32.19 15.83
N TRP A 544 -15.59 32.99 15.39
CA TRP A 544 -16.74 32.47 14.65
C TRP A 544 -16.37 31.91 13.27
N SER A 545 -15.42 32.54 12.57
CA SER A 545 -14.92 32.02 11.29
C SER A 545 -14.31 30.63 11.44
N LEU A 546 -13.53 30.40 12.50
CA LEU A 546 -12.90 29.12 12.81
C LEU A 546 -13.87 28.07 13.36
N ILE A 547 -14.86 28.47 14.16
CA ILE A 547 -15.98 27.61 14.55
C ILE A 547 -16.75 27.18 13.31
N HIS A 548 -16.98 28.11 12.37
CA HIS A 548 -17.66 27.76 11.13
C HIS A 548 -16.82 26.81 10.27
N ALA A 549 -15.51 27.02 10.20
CA ALA A 549 -14.63 26.11 9.51
C ALA A 549 -14.70 24.69 10.11
N ALA A 550 -14.80 24.55 11.44
CA ALA A 550 -14.81 23.25 12.11
C ALA A 550 -15.97 22.33 11.69
N TRP A 551 -17.22 22.82 11.73
CA TRP A 551 -18.35 21.97 11.32
C TRP A 551 -18.36 21.71 9.80
N LEU A 552 -17.82 22.63 8.99
CA LEU A 552 -17.63 22.39 7.56
C LEU A 552 -16.62 21.25 7.32
N HIS A 553 -15.51 21.18 8.06
CA HIS A 553 -14.58 20.04 8.00
C HIS A 553 -15.28 18.73 8.41
N TYR A 554 -16.16 18.75 9.41
CA TYR A 554 -16.92 17.56 9.78
C TYR A 554 -17.83 17.10 8.64
N ILE A 555 -18.49 18.04 7.95
CA ILE A 555 -19.30 17.71 6.77
C ILE A 555 -18.43 17.09 5.67
N LEU A 556 -17.27 17.67 5.37
CA LEU A 556 -16.34 17.14 4.36
C LEU A 556 -15.89 15.70 4.69
N ALA A 557 -15.59 15.42 5.96
CA ALA A 557 -15.25 14.08 6.41
C ALA A 557 -16.44 13.10 6.30
N ILE A 558 -17.67 13.57 6.60
CA ILE A 558 -18.88 12.74 6.51
C ILE A 558 -19.23 12.39 5.07
N ILE A 559 -19.07 13.33 4.12
CA ILE A 559 -19.38 13.11 2.69
C ILE A 559 -18.27 12.36 1.94
N ASN A 560 -17.23 11.90 2.64
CA ASN A 560 -16.06 11.24 2.06
C ASN A 560 -15.35 12.12 1.00
N ALA A 561 -15.20 13.43 1.24
CA ALA A 561 -14.53 14.34 0.31
C ALA A 561 -13.07 13.92 0.00
N HIS A 562 -12.44 13.19 0.91
CA HIS A 562 -11.13 12.57 0.74
C HIS A 562 -11.03 11.66 -0.50
N ASP A 563 -12.05 10.84 -0.78
CA ASP A 563 -12.05 9.97 -1.96
C ASP A 563 -12.01 10.79 -3.26
N TRP A 564 -12.49 12.04 -3.24
CA TRP A 564 -12.45 12.94 -4.38
C TRP A 564 -11.06 13.55 -4.57
N THR A 565 -10.44 14.08 -3.52
CA THR A 565 -9.08 14.64 -3.61
C THR A 565 -8.06 13.60 -4.06
N MET A 566 -8.10 12.40 -3.48
CA MET A 566 -7.23 11.28 -3.85
C MET A 566 -7.34 10.85 -5.31
N ARG A 567 -8.51 11.00 -5.93
CA ARG A 567 -8.74 10.54 -7.31
C ARG A 567 -8.32 11.55 -8.36
N TYR A 568 -8.44 12.84 -8.07
CA TYR A 568 -8.43 13.89 -9.11
C TYR A 568 -7.27 14.88 -9.01
N VAL A 569 -6.52 14.94 -7.90
CA VAL A 569 -5.38 15.88 -7.80
C VAL A 569 -4.20 15.37 -8.64
N THR A 570 -3.70 16.23 -9.54
CA THR A 570 -2.58 15.93 -10.45
C THR A 570 -1.33 16.72 -10.07
N THR A 571 -0.16 16.26 -10.55
CA THR A 571 1.13 16.92 -10.28
C THR A 571 1.18 18.37 -10.77
N PHE A 572 0.43 18.71 -11.82
CA PHE A 572 0.30 20.08 -12.33
C PHE A 572 -0.13 21.09 -11.25
N ALA A 573 -1.16 20.77 -10.46
CA ALA A 573 -1.66 21.68 -9.44
C ALA A 573 -0.72 21.76 -8.23
N THR A 574 -0.12 20.63 -7.83
CA THR A 574 0.79 20.56 -6.68
C THR A 574 2.12 21.27 -6.96
N GLU A 575 2.66 21.16 -8.17
CA GLU A 575 3.89 21.85 -8.58
C GLU A 575 3.69 23.38 -8.64
N ILE A 576 2.56 23.86 -9.17
CA ILE A 576 2.19 25.29 -9.17
C ILE A 576 2.09 25.81 -7.73
N PHE A 577 1.44 25.05 -6.85
CA PHE A 577 1.32 25.42 -5.44
C PHE A 577 2.68 25.48 -4.73
N SER A 578 3.54 24.49 -4.96
CA SER A 578 4.92 24.47 -4.43
C SER A 578 5.72 25.70 -4.90
N LEU A 579 5.66 26.03 -6.19
CA LEU A 579 6.35 27.20 -6.74
C LEU A 579 5.81 28.52 -6.15
N LEU A 580 4.49 28.62 -5.98
CA LEU A 580 3.86 29.77 -5.34
C LEU A 580 4.37 29.97 -3.91
N ASN A 581 4.46 28.89 -3.12
CA ASN A 581 5.00 28.94 -1.75
C ASN A 581 6.46 29.42 -1.73
N SER A 582 7.31 28.93 -2.64
CA SER A 582 8.70 29.42 -2.77
C SER A 582 8.76 30.93 -3.04
N ILE A 583 7.93 31.45 -3.94
CA ILE A 583 7.86 32.89 -4.25
C ILE A 583 7.38 33.69 -3.04
N ILE A 584 6.37 33.21 -2.32
CA ILE A 584 5.86 33.86 -1.10
C ILE A 584 6.96 33.95 -0.05
N TYR A 585 7.78 32.90 0.14
CA TYR A 585 8.89 32.93 1.08
C TYR A 585 9.93 34.01 0.76
N PHE A 586 10.36 34.09 -0.50
CA PHE A 586 11.29 35.15 -0.92
C PHE A 586 10.67 36.54 -0.78
N HIS A 587 9.40 36.70 -1.14
CA HIS A 587 8.71 37.97 -1.01
C HIS A 587 8.62 38.41 0.46
N LYS A 588 8.26 37.51 1.37
CA LYS A 588 8.19 37.79 2.81
C LYS A 588 9.56 38.09 3.42
N ALA A 589 10.62 37.43 2.98
CA ALA A 589 11.99 37.77 3.37
C ALA A 589 12.36 39.22 3.03
N ILE A 590 12.01 39.66 1.82
CA ILE A 590 12.26 41.03 1.35
C ILE A 590 11.42 42.03 2.15
N GLN A 591 10.14 41.74 2.40
CA GLN A 591 9.27 42.59 3.23
C GLN A 591 9.84 42.80 4.65
N GLU A 592 10.40 41.76 5.28
CA GLU A 592 11.04 41.90 6.59
C GLU A 592 12.30 42.78 6.55
N LEU A 593 13.09 42.69 5.47
CA LEU A 593 14.24 43.58 5.26
C LEU A 593 13.82 45.03 5.00
N GLU A 594 12.72 45.26 4.27
CA GLU A 594 12.15 46.60 4.07
C GLU A 594 11.70 47.21 5.40
N ARG A 595 11.01 46.45 6.26
CA ARG A 595 10.64 46.90 7.62
C ARG A 595 11.87 47.26 8.46
N ALA A 596 12.93 46.46 8.34
CA ALA A 596 14.20 46.75 9.01
C ALA A 596 14.86 48.03 8.45
N HIS A 597 14.74 48.31 7.15
CA HIS A 597 15.24 49.53 6.51
C HIS A 597 14.58 50.79 7.05
N ASP A 598 13.26 50.76 7.23
CA ASP A 598 12.48 51.92 7.67
C ASP A 598 12.70 52.28 9.15
N THR A 599 13.11 51.30 9.96
CA THR A 599 13.21 51.44 11.43
C THR A 599 14.63 51.60 11.94
N LEU A 600 15.63 51.02 11.26
CA LEU A 600 17.01 50.99 11.73
C LEU A 600 17.88 52.08 11.08
N SER A 601 18.97 52.44 11.75
CA SER A 601 20.02 53.27 11.15
C SER A 601 20.69 52.55 9.97
N PHE A 602 21.29 53.30 9.04
CA PHE A 602 21.94 52.71 7.86
C PHE A 602 22.99 51.63 8.21
N ALA A 603 23.76 51.83 9.29
CA ALA A 603 24.73 50.84 9.75
C ALA A 603 24.07 49.57 10.30
N ALA A 604 23.00 49.72 11.08
CA ALA A 604 22.22 48.60 11.62
C ALA A 604 21.46 47.85 10.50
N PHE A 605 20.98 48.56 9.48
CA PHE A 605 20.38 47.96 8.29
C PHE A 605 21.39 47.16 7.47
N LEU A 606 22.60 47.68 7.23
CA LEU A 606 23.64 46.92 6.54
C LEU A 606 24.00 45.64 7.31
N TYR A 607 24.05 45.74 8.64
CA TYR A 607 24.24 44.56 9.49
C TYR A 607 23.07 43.57 9.40
N ALA A 608 21.82 44.05 9.34
CA ALA A 608 20.64 43.22 9.11
C ALA A 608 20.74 42.47 7.76
N VAL A 609 21.19 43.13 6.70
CA VAL A 609 21.42 42.48 5.38
C VAL A 609 22.52 41.43 5.48
N ILE A 610 23.64 41.71 6.14
CA ILE A 610 24.72 40.74 6.37
C ILE A 610 24.22 39.55 7.20
N GLY A 611 23.40 39.79 8.23
CA GLY A 611 22.78 38.74 9.02
C GLY A 611 21.85 37.86 8.20
N ALA A 612 21.00 38.45 7.36
CA ALA A 612 20.06 37.73 6.51
C ALA A 612 20.76 36.89 5.44
N VAL A 613 21.60 37.52 4.61
CA VAL A 613 22.34 36.85 3.53
C VAL A 613 23.36 35.86 4.12
N GLY A 614 24.02 36.23 5.21
CA GLY A 614 24.97 35.36 5.91
C GLY A 614 24.31 34.10 6.46
N THR A 615 23.13 34.22 7.08
CA THR A 615 22.37 33.07 7.58
C THR A 615 21.98 32.12 6.43
N MET A 616 21.50 32.68 5.31
CA MET A 616 21.15 31.89 4.12
C MET A 616 22.36 31.17 3.53
N LEU A 617 23.45 31.89 3.25
CA LEU A 617 24.65 31.31 2.65
C LEU A 617 25.29 30.25 3.55
N LEU A 618 25.33 30.48 4.86
CA LEU A 618 25.84 29.50 5.81
C LEU A 618 24.95 28.26 5.86
N ALA A 619 23.62 28.42 5.84
CA ALA A 619 22.70 27.29 5.81
C ALA A 619 22.84 26.47 4.53
N ILE A 620 22.95 27.11 3.37
CA ILE A 620 23.20 26.43 2.09
C ILE A 620 24.56 25.71 2.13
N PHE A 621 25.62 26.39 2.58
CA PHE A 621 26.95 25.79 2.71
C PHE A 621 26.92 24.54 3.59
N LEU A 622 26.33 24.62 4.79
CA LEU A 622 26.20 23.48 5.69
C LEU A 622 25.30 22.37 5.13
N SER A 623 24.26 22.69 4.37
CA SER A 623 23.42 21.69 3.71
C SER A 623 24.21 20.82 2.73
N THR A 624 25.22 21.40 2.06
CA THR A 624 26.12 20.65 1.16
C THR A 624 27.15 19.76 1.88
N ALA A 625 27.17 19.72 3.22
CA ALA A 625 28.21 19.03 3.98
C ALA A 625 28.34 17.53 3.65
N GLU A 626 27.27 16.82 3.24
CA GLU A 626 27.36 15.42 2.81
C GLU A 626 28.29 15.22 1.59
N SER A 627 28.36 16.21 0.70
CA SER A 627 29.20 16.21 -0.50
C SER A 627 30.69 16.43 -0.23
N TRP A 628 31.06 16.90 0.97
CA TRP A 628 32.45 17.28 1.31
C TRP A 628 33.37 16.08 1.56
N LYS A 629 33.26 14.98 0.81
CA LYS A 629 34.18 13.85 0.93
C LYS A 629 35.59 14.28 0.45
N PRO A 630 36.68 14.01 1.18
CA PRO A 630 36.82 13.21 2.41
C PRO A 630 36.85 14.04 3.72
N LEU A 631 36.55 15.34 3.70
CA LEU A 631 36.55 16.20 4.89
C LEU A 631 35.51 15.70 5.90
N PHE A 632 35.91 15.57 7.18
CA PHE A 632 35.10 15.09 8.31
C PHE A 632 34.58 13.64 8.23
N HIS A 633 34.28 13.10 9.41
CA HIS A 633 33.66 11.77 9.56
C HIS A 633 32.19 11.79 9.12
N ARG A 634 31.65 10.65 8.64
CA ARG A 634 30.27 10.51 8.11
C ARG A 634 29.20 11.12 9.03
N TYR A 635 29.24 10.79 10.32
CA TYR A 635 28.28 11.30 11.31
C TYR A 635 28.31 12.82 11.49
N ILE A 636 29.51 13.42 11.40
CA ILE A 636 29.64 14.88 11.50
C ILE A 636 29.03 15.53 10.26
N ARG A 637 29.30 15.00 9.06
CA ARG A 637 28.70 15.53 7.83
C ARG A 637 27.17 15.44 7.83
N MET A 638 26.63 14.28 8.22
CA MET A 638 25.18 14.08 8.33
C MET A 638 24.55 15.07 9.32
N GLY A 639 25.16 15.22 10.51
CA GLY A 639 24.69 16.21 11.49
C GLY A 639 24.81 17.67 11.00
N LEU A 640 25.86 18.04 10.27
CA LEU A 640 25.98 19.39 9.69
C LEU A 640 24.92 19.67 8.63
N THR A 641 24.59 18.68 7.78
CA THR A 641 23.54 18.81 6.76
C THR A 641 22.15 18.90 7.39
N GLU A 642 21.81 18.02 8.34
CA GLU A 642 20.49 18.01 8.99
C GLU A 642 20.26 19.25 9.86
N TYR A 643 21.26 19.69 10.62
CA TYR A 643 21.13 20.84 11.52
C TYR A 643 21.61 22.16 10.89
N ALA A 644 21.77 22.22 9.57
CA ALA A 644 22.30 23.37 8.84
C ALA A 644 21.60 24.69 9.18
N ALA A 645 20.25 24.71 9.14
CA ALA A 645 19.46 25.90 9.46
C ALA A 645 19.58 26.30 10.93
N ALA A 646 19.49 25.33 11.86
CA ALA A 646 19.57 25.59 13.30
C ALA A 646 20.95 26.14 13.71
N ILE A 647 22.03 25.53 13.22
CA ILE A 647 23.40 25.98 13.48
C ILE A 647 23.63 27.39 12.93
N SER A 648 23.16 27.67 11.71
CA SER A 648 23.29 28.98 11.09
C SER A 648 22.60 30.06 11.92
N ILE A 649 21.38 29.80 12.37
CA ILE A 649 20.63 30.73 13.21
C ILE A 649 21.33 30.95 14.55
N ILE A 650 21.80 29.90 15.23
CA ILE A 650 22.50 30.04 16.51
C ILE A 650 23.76 30.91 16.35
N ILE A 651 24.52 30.72 15.28
CA ILE A 651 25.73 31.52 14.99
C ILE A 651 25.38 32.99 14.76
N PHE A 652 24.37 33.29 13.93
CA PHE A 652 23.99 34.67 13.63
C PHE A 652 23.13 35.35 14.70
N ILE A 653 22.53 34.60 15.63
CA ILE A 653 21.99 35.14 16.89
C ILE A 653 23.12 35.52 17.84
N GLY A 654 24.17 34.70 17.93
CA GLY A 654 25.30 34.93 18.84
C GLY A 654 26.23 36.07 18.38
N MET A 655 26.46 36.20 17.07
CA MET A 655 27.38 37.18 16.48
C MET A 655 27.12 38.65 16.92
N PRO A 656 25.89 39.17 16.96
CA PRO A 656 25.61 40.52 17.43
C PRO A 656 25.84 40.74 18.93
N HIS A 657 26.16 39.71 19.70
CA HIS A 657 26.51 39.83 21.12
C HIS A 657 28.03 39.86 21.36
N ILE A 658 28.84 39.78 20.30
CA ILE A 658 30.30 39.73 20.38
C ILE A 658 30.90 41.08 19.97
N GLY A 659 31.70 41.69 20.85
CA GLY A 659 32.50 42.88 20.55
C GLY A 659 31.70 44.18 20.35
N GLU A 660 32.20 45.07 19.49
CA GLU A 660 31.62 46.41 19.22
C GLU A 660 30.23 46.35 18.56
N LEU A 661 29.85 45.19 18.01
CA LEU A 661 28.54 44.93 17.39
C LEU A 661 27.39 44.94 18.40
N ALA A 662 27.68 44.76 19.69
CA ALA A 662 26.66 44.76 20.75
C ALA A 662 25.99 46.14 20.96
N HIS A 663 26.62 47.22 20.49
CA HIS A 663 26.12 48.59 20.61
C HIS A 663 25.22 49.03 19.44
N LEU A 664 25.14 48.23 18.37
CA LEU A 664 24.26 48.53 17.24
C LEU A 664 22.80 48.21 17.59
N ASP A 665 21.90 49.10 17.19
CA ASP A 665 20.46 48.87 17.30
C ASP A 665 20.07 47.64 16.47
N LYS A 666 19.25 46.78 17.06
CA LYS A 666 18.79 45.54 16.43
C LYS A 666 17.31 45.32 16.71
N MET A 667 16.58 44.93 15.67
CA MET A 667 15.18 44.56 15.78
C MET A 667 15.08 43.08 16.14
N THR A 668 14.67 42.78 17.37
CA THR A 668 14.48 41.40 17.86
C THR A 668 13.00 41.06 17.97
N LEU A 669 12.71 39.76 18.10
CA LEU A 669 11.34 39.29 18.29
C LEU A 669 10.68 39.87 19.55
N PRO A 670 9.43 40.34 19.46
CA PRO A 670 8.65 40.72 20.62
C PRO A 670 8.25 39.46 21.40
N VAL A 671 8.65 39.39 22.67
CA VAL A 671 8.30 38.28 23.57
C VAL A 671 7.71 38.81 24.87
N SER A 672 6.73 38.10 25.40
CA SER A 672 6.15 38.37 26.72
C SER A 672 6.98 37.68 27.82
N SER A 673 7.13 38.35 28.96
CA SER A 673 7.85 37.82 30.13
C SER A 673 7.00 36.91 31.03
N SER A 674 5.71 36.80 30.71
CA SER A 674 4.70 36.01 31.43
C SER A 674 3.78 35.33 30.41
N PHE A 675 3.14 34.22 30.79
CA PHE A 675 2.15 33.53 29.96
C PHE A 675 0.87 34.37 29.85
N LYS A 676 0.93 35.40 29.02
CA LYS A 676 -0.15 36.33 28.70
C LYS A 676 -0.19 36.54 27.17
N PRO A 677 -1.38 36.85 26.63
CA PRO A 677 -1.51 37.27 25.24
C PRO A 677 -0.59 38.45 24.91
N THR A 678 -0.23 38.55 23.64
CA THR A 678 0.69 39.56 23.14
C THR A 678 0.12 40.98 23.20
N SER A 679 -1.20 41.14 23.02
CA SER A 679 -1.86 42.44 23.18
C SER A 679 -1.92 42.85 24.66
N PRO A 680 -1.44 44.05 25.03
CA PRO A 680 -1.45 44.54 26.42
C PRO A 680 -2.86 44.79 26.96
N ASP A 681 -3.86 44.90 26.09
CA ASP A 681 -5.27 45.12 26.46
C ASP A 681 -5.96 43.83 26.96
N ARG A 682 -5.27 42.68 26.94
CA ARG A 682 -5.88 41.37 27.17
C ARG A 682 -5.10 40.52 28.19
N ASP A 683 -5.77 40.14 29.27
CA ASP A 683 -5.19 39.29 30.33
C ASP A 683 -5.47 37.78 30.17
N LYS A 684 -6.42 37.37 29.32
CA LYS A 684 -6.84 35.96 29.16
C LYS A 684 -6.80 35.54 27.69
N PHE A 685 -6.26 34.35 27.39
CA PHE A 685 -6.32 33.75 26.04
C PHE A 685 -7.75 33.39 25.59
N PHE A 686 -8.71 33.26 26.50
CA PHE A 686 -10.10 32.95 26.15
C PHE A 686 -10.80 34.15 25.48
N VAL A 687 -11.39 33.98 24.28
CA VAL A 687 -12.08 35.05 23.53
C VAL A 687 -13.58 35.05 23.88
N GLU A 688 -14.13 36.20 24.26
CA GLU A 688 -15.58 36.36 24.47
C GLU A 688 -16.32 36.50 23.13
N PHE A 689 -16.35 35.43 22.34
CA PHE A 689 -16.87 35.43 20.96
C PHE A 689 -18.38 35.68 20.87
N TRP A 690 -19.15 35.46 21.94
CA TRP A 690 -20.60 35.73 21.99
C TRP A 690 -20.98 37.21 22.01
N THR A 691 -20.01 38.12 22.17
CA THR A 691 -20.25 39.58 22.17
C THR A 691 -20.51 40.14 20.78
N LEU A 692 -20.25 39.36 19.72
CA LEU A 692 -20.41 39.77 18.34
C LEU A 692 -21.90 39.83 17.92
N PRO A 693 -22.36 40.88 17.22
CA PRO A 693 -23.72 40.94 16.70
C PRO A 693 -24.02 39.76 15.76
N VAL A 694 -25.25 39.23 15.85
CA VAL A 694 -25.68 38.01 15.12
C VAL A 694 -25.48 38.13 13.60
N GLY A 695 -25.64 39.31 13.00
CA GLY A 695 -25.40 39.52 11.58
C GLY A 695 -23.95 39.21 11.16
N TRP A 696 -22.98 39.57 11.99
CA TRP A 696 -21.56 39.30 11.75
C TRP A 696 -21.18 37.86 12.03
N VAL A 697 -21.91 37.17 12.91
CA VAL A 697 -21.78 35.72 13.09
C VAL A 697 -22.09 34.99 11.78
N PHE A 698 -23.19 35.33 11.11
CA PHE A 698 -23.50 34.74 9.80
C PHE A 698 -22.51 35.19 8.71
N ALA A 699 -22.04 36.44 8.73
CA ALA A 699 -21.05 36.92 7.77
C ALA A 699 -19.70 36.17 7.88
N ALA A 700 -19.32 35.73 9.09
CA ALA A 700 -18.11 34.95 9.34
C ALA A 700 -18.11 33.56 8.66
N ILE A 701 -19.24 33.09 8.11
CA ILE A 701 -19.26 31.84 7.34
C ILE A 701 -18.42 31.92 6.07
N VAL A 702 -18.32 33.10 5.44
CA VAL A 702 -17.56 33.29 4.18
C VAL A 702 -16.06 33.04 4.40
N PRO A 703 -15.38 33.73 5.34
CA PRO A 703 -14.00 33.39 5.66
C PRO A 703 -13.89 31.96 6.22
N GLY A 704 -14.89 31.45 6.95
CA GLY A 704 -14.93 30.05 7.39
C GLY A 704 -14.83 29.04 6.23
N ILE A 705 -15.57 29.24 5.14
CA ILE A 705 -15.51 28.38 3.95
C ILE A 705 -14.13 28.44 3.29
N ILE A 706 -13.55 29.63 3.18
CA ILE A 706 -12.21 29.81 2.60
C ILE A 706 -11.16 29.07 3.44
N ILE A 707 -11.20 29.21 4.76
CA ILE A 707 -10.31 28.51 5.69
C ILE A 707 -10.49 27.00 5.56
N THR A 708 -11.73 26.50 5.48
CA THR A 708 -11.98 25.07 5.30
C THR A 708 -11.37 24.54 4.01
N ILE A 709 -11.53 25.24 2.88
CA ILE A 709 -10.96 24.79 1.61
C ILE A 709 -9.43 24.76 1.68
N LEU A 710 -8.82 25.80 2.24
CA LEU A 710 -7.37 25.89 2.38
C LEU A 710 -6.83 24.77 3.28
N PHE A 711 -7.42 24.58 4.45
CA PHE A 711 -6.95 23.60 5.43
C PHE A 711 -7.19 22.17 5.00
N PHE A 712 -8.32 21.92 4.34
CA PHE A 712 -8.59 20.64 3.73
C PHE A 712 -7.52 20.31 2.67
N PHE A 713 -7.23 21.22 1.74
CA PHE A 713 -6.23 21.00 0.71
C PHE A 713 -4.81 20.80 1.28
N ASP A 714 -4.35 21.70 2.15
CA ASP A 714 -3.00 21.63 2.72
C ASP A 714 -2.79 20.34 3.53
N HIS A 715 -3.79 19.95 4.32
CA HIS A 715 -3.71 18.74 5.14
C HIS A 715 -3.75 17.47 4.30
N GLU A 716 -4.62 17.42 3.29
CA GLU A 716 -4.71 16.29 2.34
C GLU A 716 -3.40 16.09 1.60
N VAL A 717 -2.86 17.16 0.99
CA VAL A 717 -1.58 17.10 0.26
C VAL A 717 -0.44 16.69 1.20
N SER A 718 -0.40 17.22 2.43
CA SER A 718 0.64 16.85 3.41
C SER A 718 0.55 15.37 3.82
N SER A 719 -0.65 14.86 4.09
CA SER A 719 -0.86 13.47 4.50
C SER A 719 -0.52 12.47 3.38
N ILE A 720 -0.85 12.84 2.13
CA ILE A 720 -0.53 12.06 0.94
C ILE A 720 0.98 11.99 0.74
N ILE A 721 1.67 13.13 0.82
CA ILE A 721 3.12 13.19 0.64
C ILE A 721 3.84 12.27 1.66
N CYS A 722 3.35 12.18 2.90
CA CYS A 722 3.91 11.27 3.91
C CYS A 722 3.61 9.78 3.69
N THR A 723 2.66 9.44 2.82
CA THR A 723 2.20 8.06 2.57
C THR A 723 2.56 7.55 1.18
N ILE A 724 3.33 8.32 0.40
CA ILE A 724 3.82 7.89 -0.91
C ILE A 724 4.62 6.60 -0.77
N ASP A 725 4.43 5.67 -1.71
CA ASP A 725 5.08 4.35 -1.73
C ASP A 725 6.62 4.41 -1.64
N ARG A 726 7.23 5.53 -2.05
CA ARG A 726 8.65 5.87 -1.86
C ARG A 726 9.15 5.65 -0.42
N TYR A 727 8.27 5.83 0.57
CA TYR A 727 8.60 5.72 2.00
C TYR A 727 8.35 4.33 2.59
N GLY A 728 7.74 3.41 1.84
CA GLY A 728 7.54 2.02 2.24
C GLY A 728 6.68 1.84 3.50
N THR A 729 5.64 2.68 3.69
CA THR A 729 4.71 2.59 4.82
C THR A 729 3.86 1.31 4.74
N ARG A 730 3.64 0.63 5.87
CA ARG A 730 2.98 -0.70 5.92
C ARG A 730 1.61 -0.68 6.56
N LYS A 731 1.38 0.24 7.50
CA LYS A 731 0.13 0.31 8.26
C LYS A 731 -0.92 1.08 7.43
N PRO A 732 -2.20 0.70 7.51
CA PRO A 732 -3.25 1.37 6.74
C PRO A 732 -3.35 2.83 7.17
N GLY A 733 -3.36 3.72 6.18
CA GLY A 733 -3.67 5.13 6.38
C GLY A 733 -5.15 5.32 6.73
N GLY A 734 -5.45 6.47 7.32
CA GLY A 734 -6.81 6.99 7.44
C GLY A 734 -6.75 8.50 7.34
N PHE A 735 -7.79 9.11 6.80
CA PHE A 735 -7.73 10.52 6.41
C PHE A 735 -9.00 11.27 6.85
N ALA A 736 -10.16 10.63 6.79
CA ALA A 736 -11.41 11.25 7.19
C ALA A 736 -11.42 11.57 8.70
N TRP A 737 -10.81 10.71 9.52
CA TRP A 737 -10.64 10.99 10.95
C TRP A 737 -9.70 12.18 11.22
N ASP A 738 -8.61 12.31 10.48
CA ASP A 738 -7.65 13.40 10.68
C ASP A 738 -8.25 14.75 10.28
N ILE A 739 -9.15 14.80 9.28
CA ILE A 739 -9.91 16.01 8.94
C ILE A 739 -10.89 16.40 10.06
N ILE A 740 -11.53 15.44 10.73
CA ILE A 740 -12.36 15.72 11.92
C ILE A 740 -11.48 16.27 13.04
N LEU A 741 -10.31 15.68 13.25
CA LEU A 741 -9.38 16.15 14.28
C LEU A 741 -8.88 17.56 13.98
N LEU A 742 -8.57 17.86 12.72
CA LEU A 742 -8.19 19.20 12.25
C LEU A 742 -9.31 20.22 12.46
N GLY A 743 -10.57 19.86 12.17
CA GLY A 743 -11.71 20.72 12.46
C GLY A 743 -11.84 21.02 13.96
N THR A 744 -11.61 20.01 14.81
CA THR A 744 -11.68 20.13 16.27
C THR A 744 -10.59 21.05 16.81
N THR A 745 -9.34 20.89 16.37
CA THR A 745 -8.22 21.75 16.78
C THR A 745 -8.40 23.18 16.28
N THR A 746 -8.95 23.36 15.08
CA THR A 746 -9.27 24.68 14.52
C THR A 746 -10.32 25.42 15.36
N ALA A 747 -11.38 24.74 15.79
CA ALA A 747 -12.38 25.31 16.70
C ALA A 747 -11.77 25.73 18.03
N LEU A 748 -10.93 24.85 18.61
CA LEU A 748 -10.24 25.11 19.87
C LEU A 748 -9.34 26.35 19.77
N CYS A 749 -8.61 26.50 18.67
CA CYS A 749 -7.77 27.68 18.41
C CYS A 749 -8.60 28.96 18.34
N GLY A 750 -9.77 28.92 17.69
CA GLY A 750 -10.69 30.06 17.65
C GLY A 750 -11.20 30.48 19.03
N ILE A 751 -11.56 29.53 19.89
CA ILE A 751 -12.01 29.80 21.27
C ILE A 751 -10.87 30.40 22.12
N LEU A 752 -9.65 29.90 21.93
CA LEU A 752 -8.44 30.38 22.60
C LEU A 752 -7.82 31.62 21.94
N GLY A 753 -8.43 32.14 20.87
CA GLY A 753 -7.93 33.32 20.14
C GLY A 753 -6.49 33.19 19.66
N ILE A 754 -6.04 31.97 19.37
CA ILE A 754 -4.72 31.67 18.82
C ILE A 754 -4.86 31.29 17.34
N PRO A 755 -3.84 31.53 16.52
CA PRO A 755 -3.90 31.16 15.11
C PRO A 755 -3.97 29.63 15.00
N PRO A 756 -4.87 29.04 14.20
CA PRO A 756 -4.95 27.61 14.01
C PRO A 756 -3.73 27.05 13.26
N ALA A 757 -3.39 25.79 13.54
CA ALA A 757 -2.32 25.06 12.86
C ALA A 757 -2.90 24.01 11.90
N ASN A 758 -2.28 23.85 10.73
CA ASN A 758 -2.64 22.88 9.70
C ASN A 758 -1.41 22.06 9.23
N GLY A 759 -1.63 21.10 8.33
CA GLY A 759 -0.58 20.24 7.80
C GLY A 759 0.48 21.02 7.04
N LEU A 760 1.74 20.83 7.40
CA LEU A 760 2.88 21.54 6.83
C LEU A 760 3.49 20.77 5.65
N LEU A 761 3.45 21.35 4.45
CA LEU A 761 3.89 20.66 3.23
C LEU A 761 5.38 20.28 3.20
N PRO A 762 6.36 21.19 3.46
CA PRO A 762 7.78 20.81 3.44
C PRO A 762 8.21 19.93 4.62
N GLN A 763 7.60 20.11 5.79
CA GLN A 763 8.04 19.48 7.03
C GLN A 763 7.59 18.02 7.13
N ALA A 764 6.45 17.68 6.55
CA ALA A 764 5.88 16.33 6.56
C ALA A 764 6.76 15.28 5.81
N PRO A 765 7.26 15.52 4.57
CA PRO A 765 8.21 14.63 3.91
C PRO A 765 9.55 14.57 4.63
N LEU A 766 10.08 15.69 5.13
CA LEU A 766 11.35 15.72 5.87
C LEU A 766 11.26 14.88 7.16
N HIS A 767 10.11 14.91 7.85
CA HIS A 767 9.87 14.04 8.99
C HIS A 767 9.90 12.55 8.57
N SER A 768 9.21 12.21 7.48
CA SER A 768 9.18 10.84 6.95
C SER A 768 10.58 10.36 6.53
N GLU A 769 11.35 11.20 5.84
CA GLU A 769 12.73 10.95 5.43
C GLU A 769 13.67 10.73 6.61
N SER A 770 13.54 11.54 7.67
CA SER A 770 14.36 11.40 8.89
C SER A 770 14.08 10.11 9.68
N LEU A 771 12.95 9.45 9.41
CA LEU A 771 12.55 8.18 10.02
C LEU A 771 12.85 6.97 9.13
N MET A 772 13.45 7.18 7.95
CA MET A 772 13.82 6.11 7.04
C MET A 772 14.97 5.29 7.62
N HIS A 773 14.77 3.98 7.67
CA HIS A 773 15.82 3.01 7.92
C HIS A 773 15.91 2.05 6.74
N SER A 774 17.11 1.54 6.53
CA SER A 774 17.33 0.49 5.55
C SER A 774 16.96 -0.86 6.15
N GLU A 775 16.09 -1.60 5.47
CA GLU A 775 15.80 -2.99 5.75
C GLU A 775 16.32 -3.84 4.59
N ARG A 776 17.01 -4.93 4.91
CA ARG A 776 17.52 -5.85 3.89
C ARG A 776 16.40 -6.80 3.49
N GLU A 777 15.87 -6.61 2.29
CA GLU A 777 14.88 -7.49 1.69
C GLU A 777 15.56 -8.37 0.66
N GLN A 778 15.40 -9.69 0.78
CA GLN A 778 15.99 -10.63 -0.18
C GLN A 778 15.05 -10.72 -1.37
N ARG A 779 15.48 -10.21 -2.53
CA ARG A 779 14.75 -10.33 -3.78
C ARG A 779 15.53 -11.24 -4.71
N THR A 780 14.89 -12.30 -5.19
CA THR A 780 15.51 -13.25 -6.11
C THR A 780 15.39 -12.67 -7.51
N VAL A 781 16.50 -12.25 -8.10
CA VAL A 781 16.53 -11.77 -9.50
C VAL A 781 17.07 -12.91 -10.37
N ILE A 782 16.34 -13.22 -11.44
CA ILE A 782 16.73 -14.23 -12.41
C ILE A 782 17.53 -13.54 -13.50
N THR A 783 18.85 -13.71 -13.50
CA THR A 783 19.74 -13.23 -14.56
C THR A 783 20.38 -14.44 -15.22
N ASP A 784 20.29 -14.55 -16.56
CA ASP A 784 20.85 -15.65 -17.35
C ASP A 784 20.46 -17.07 -16.89
N GLY A 785 19.26 -17.25 -16.32
CA GLY A 785 18.77 -18.56 -15.90
C GLY A 785 19.43 -19.13 -14.63
N GLU A 786 20.21 -18.35 -13.89
CA GLU A 786 20.68 -18.67 -12.54
C GLU A 786 19.95 -17.80 -11.49
N GLU A 787 19.39 -18.43 -10.45
CA GLU A 787 18.75 -17.73 -9.33
C GLU A 787 19.83 -17.14 -8.42
N LYS A 788 19.96 -15.81 -8.46
CA LYS A 788 20.84 -15.08 -7.56
C LYS A 788 20.00 -14.38 -6.50
N VAL A 789 20.24 -14.74 -5.23
CA VAL A 789 19.66 -14.02 -4.09
C VAL A 789 20.42 -12.71 -3.95
N GLU A 790 19.87 -11.65 -4.52
CA GLU A 790 20.39 -10.31 -4.30
C GLU A 790 19.70 -9.71 -3.07
N THR A 791 20.52 -9.31 -2.10
CA THR A 791 20.04 -8.57 -0.95
C THR A 791 19.79 -7.15 -1.40
N HIS A 792 18.53 -6.79 -1.63
CA HIS A 792 18.16 -5.43 -1.97
C HIS A 792 17.90 -4.64 -0.68
N GLU A 793 18.55 -3.49 -0.55
CA GLU A 793 18.34 -2.60 0.57
C GLU A 793 17.09 -1.75 0.29
N VAL A 794 15.97 -2.08 0.93
CA VAL A 794 14.72 -1.32 0.80
C VAL A 794 14.64 -0.35 1.96
N LYS A 795 14.48 0.94 1.65
CA LYS A 795 14.32 1.97 2.67
C LYS A 795 12.85 2.01 3.14
N ARG A 796 12.64 2.03 4.45
CA ARG A 796 11.30 2.02 5.08
C ARG A 796 11.23 2.99 6.23
N VAL A 797 10.06 3.56 6.48
CA VAL A 797 9.84 4.53 7.55
C VAL A 797 9.35 3.87 8.84
N TYR A 798 9.91 4.26 9.99
CA TYR A 798 9.37 3.90 11.30
C TYR A 798 8.04 4.63 11.57
N GLU A 799 6.95 3.88 11.47
CA GLU A 799 5.61 4.35 11.72
C GLU A 799 5.26 4.39 13.23
N GLN A 800 5.54 5.50 13.91
CA GLN A 800 5.37 5.70 15.36
C GLN A 800 4.80 7.09 15.74
N ARG A 801 4.46 7.26 17.03
CA ARG A 801 3.93 8.52 17.61
C ARG A 801 4.92 9.33 18.46
N TRP A 802 6.02 8.71 18.91
CA TRP A 802 7.01 9.31 19.78
C TRP A 802 7.66 10.58 19.21
N SER A 803 8.11 10.54 17.97
CA SER A 803 8.72 11.69 17.26
C SER A 803 7.80 12.92 17.29
N SER A 804 6.57 12.76 16.78
CA SER A 804 5.54 13.78 16.71
C SER A 804 5.18 14.34 18.09
N PHE A 805 5.04 13.46 19.07
CA PHE A 805 4.74 13.84 20.45
C PHE A 805 5.90 14.61 21.11
N LEU A 806 7.14 14.14 20.95
CA LEU A 806 8.32 14.74 21.57
C LEU A 806 8.65 16.10 20.99
N HIS A 807 8.59 16.29 19.67
CA HIS A 807 8.83 17.61 19.09
C HIS A 807 7.72 18.60 19.44
N ALA A 808 6.44 18.18 19.45
CA ALA A 808 5.33 19.05 19.80
C ALA A 808 5.37 19.46 21.28
N GLY A 809 5.73 18.51 22.15
CA GLY A 809 6.00 18.78 23.57
C GLY A 809 7.18 19.74 23.77
N ALA A 810 8.25 19.60 22.98
CA ALA A 810 9.38 20.51 23.01
C ALA A 810 8.99 21.93 22.56
N ILE A 811 8.19 22.08 21.49
CA ILE A 811 7.66 23.40 21.07
C ILE A 811 6.78 24.00 22.16
N LEU A 812 5.93 23.20 22.80
CA LEU A 812 5.07 23.68 23.89
C LEU A 812 5.90 24.15 25.11
N LEU A 813 7.04 23.51 25.39
CA LEU A 813 7.95 23.94 26.46
C LEU A 813 8.49 25.37 26.23
N PHE A 814 8.62 25.79 24.97
CA PHE A 814 9.09 27.13 24.61
C PHE A 814 8.11 28.23 25.01
N VAL A 815 6.85 27.91 25.29
CA VAL A 815 5.85 28.84 25.86
C VAL A 815 6.23 29.30 27.27
N SER A 816 7.05 28.52 27.99
CA SER A 816 7.47 28.91 29.33
C SER A 816 8.44 30.11 29.32
N PRO A 817 8.40 30.99 30.35
CA PRO A 817 9.19 32.22 30.38
C PRO A 817 10.71 32.10 30.12
N PRO A 818 11.44 31.08 30.65
CA PRO A 818 12.88 31.01 30.41
C PRO A 818 13.23 30.76 28.93
N PHE A 819 12.47 29.91 28.24
CA PHE A 819 12.69 29.62 26.83
C PHE A 819 12.14 30.71 25.92
N MET A 820 11.05 31.40 26.30
CA MET A 820 10.59 32.61 25.61
C MET A 820 11.65 33.71 25.61
N LYS A 821 12.40 33.88 26.71
CA LYS A 821 13.50 34.85 26.76
C LYS A 821 14.61 34.52 25.77
N VAL A 822 14.88 33.23 25.52
CA VAL A 822 15.84 32.79 24.51
C VAL A 822 15.35 33.13 23.10
N LEU A 823 14.06 32.92 22.81
CA LEU A 823 13.48 33.30 21.52
C LEU A 823 13.58 34.81 21.27
N GLY A 824 13.36 35.63 22.29
CA GLY A 824 13.44 37.10 22.21
C GLY A 824 14.83 37.64 21.89
N LEU A 825 15.88 36.83 21.95
CA LEU A 825 17.22 37.23 21.51
C LEU A 825 17.38 37.19 19.98
N THR A 826 16.45 36.54 19.27
CA THR A 826 16.55 36.32 17.83
C THR A 826 16.32 37.62 17.07
N PRO A 827 17.30 38.10 16.27
CA PRO A 827 17.10 39.23 15.37
C PRO A 827 16.14 38.85 14.23
N THR A 828 15.24 39.76 13.87
CA THR A 828 14.31 39.61 12.73
C THR A 828 15.04 39.47 11.39
N SER A 829 16.23 40.05 11.26
CA SER A 829 17.10 39.89 10.09
C SER A 829 17.56 38.45 9.85
N VAL A 830 17.82 37.70 10.93
CA VAL A 830 18.19 36.27 10.85
C VAL A 830 16.99 35.45 10.37
N LEU A 831 15.78 35.82 10.79
CA LEU A 831 14.53 35.21 10.33
C LEU A 831 14.28 35.48 8.83
N ALA A 832 14.61 36.68 8.33
CA ALA A 832 14.58 36.96 6.90
C ALA A 832 15.56 36.07 6.11
N GLY A 833 16.75 35.83 6.66
CA GLY A 833 17.72 34.87 6.11
C GLY A 833 17.17 33.45 6.02
N LEU A 834 16.46 33.01 7.07
CA LEU A 834 15.77 31.73 7.10
C LEU A 834 14.63 31.66 6.07
N PHE A 835 13.84 32.72 5.87
CA PHE A 835 12.83 32.75 4.81
C PHE A 835 13.44 32.54 3.42
N MET A 836 14.57 33.18 3.12
CA MET A 836 15.28 32.95 1.85
C MET A 836 15.79 31.52 1.70
N PHE A 837 16.34 30.93 2.78
CA PHE A 837 16.78 29.54 2.79
C PHE A 837 15.61 28.57 2.53
N MET A 838 14.46 28.76 3.21
CA MET A 838 13.27 27.92 3.00
C MET A 838 12.70 28.08 1.58
N GLY A 839 12.72 29.30 1.03
CA GLY A 839 12.32 29.56 -0.35
C GLY A 839 13.20 28.84 -1.37
N GLU A 840 14.51 28.81 -1.14
CA GLU A 840 15.48 28.10 -1.99
C GLU A 840 15.28 26.58 -1.92
N GLN A 841 15.18 26.00 -0.73
CA GLN A 841 14.94 24.56 -0.54
C GLN A 841 13.62 24.11 -1.18
N SER A 842 12.56 24.90 -1.03
CA SER A 842 11.27 24.62 -1.66
C SER A 842 11.35 24.71 -3.19
N LEU A 843 12.18 25.61 -3.72
CA LEU A 843 12.37 25.79 -5.17
C LEU A 843 13.24 24.67 -5.79
N SER A 844 14.30 24.23 -5.10
CA SER A 844 15.25 23.22 -5.61
C SER A 844 14.63 21.83 -5.74
N VAL A 845 13.66 21.49 -4.89
CA VAL A 845 12.92 20.21 -4.96
C VAL A 845 11.82 20.22 -6.03
N ASN A 846 11.44 21.39 -6.56
CA ASN A 846 10.33 21.50 -7.51
C ASN A 846 10.76 21.15 -8.95
N PRO A 847 10.13 20.15 -9.61
CA PRO A 847 10.44 19.76 -10.99
C PRO A 847 10.32 20.90 -12.01
N ILE A 848 9.48 21.91 -11.75
CA ILE A 848 9.35 23.10 -12.60
C ILE A 848 10.71 23.80 -12.77
N LEU A 849 11.56 23.83 -11.74
CA LEU A 849 12.86 24.48 -11.81
C LEU A 849 13.75 23.83 -12.88
N TYR A 850 13.87 22.50 -12.86
CA TYR A 850 14.65 21.74 -13.84
C TYR A 850 14.09 21.91 -15.26
N ARG A 851 12.76 21.85 -15.42
CA ARG A 851 12.12 22.12 -16.72
C ARG A 851 12.36 23.55 -17.20
N THR A 852 12.43 24.51 -16.29
CA THR A 852 12.76 25.91 -16.61
C THR A 852 14.22 26.02 -17.06
N PHE A 853 15.14 25.28 -16.45
CA PHE A 853 16.52 25.20 -16.95
C PHE A 853 16.59 24.60 -18.36
N TYR A 854 15.76 23.60 -18.68
CA TYR A 854 15.68 23.06 -20.05
C TYR A 854 15.24 24.10 -21.09
N LEU A 855 14.52 25.17 -20.72
CA LEU A 855 14.24 26.27 -21.64
C LEU A 855 15.50 27.10 -21.98
N LEU A 856 16.48 27.12 -21.07
CA LEU A 856 17.72 27.87 -21.21
C LEU A 856 18.86 27.01 -21.80
N THR A 857 18.76 25.69 -21.67
CA THR A 857 19.73 24.72 -22.21
C THR A 857 19.64 24.65 -23.74
N PRO A 858 20.78 24.71 -24.48
CA PRO A 858 20.77 24.58 -25.93
C PRO A 858 20.25 23.20 -26.38
N PRO A 859 19.57 23.08 -27.54
CA PRO A 859 18.96 21.83 -27.99
C PRO A 859 19.91 20.63 -28.15
N SER A 860 21.22 20.87 -28.23
CA SER A 860 22.26 19.85 -28.31
C SER A 860 22.58 19.17 -26.98
N GLU A 861 22.29 19.83 -25.86
CA GLU A 861 22.56 19.34 -24.50
C GLU A 861 21.30 18.85 -23.77
N LEU A 862 20.14 18.92 -24.46
CA LEU A 862 18.89 18.41 -23.92
C LEU A 862 18.90 16.87 -23.89
N PRO A 863 18.31 16.26 -22.84
CA PRO A 863 18.10 14.82 -22.78
C PRO A 863 17.36 14.27 -24.02
N SER A 864 17.55 12.99 -24.34
CA SER A 864 16.78 12.34 -25.39
C SER A 864 15.36 12.03 -24.90
N LEU A 865 14.34 12.54 -25.60
CA LEU A 865 12.93 12.24 -25.28
C LEU A 865 12.55 10.81 -25.74
N PRO A 866 11.60 10.15 -25.04
CA PRO A 866 11.02 8.88 -25.46
C PRO A 866 10.46 8.92 -26.89
N SER A 867 10.58 7.82 -27.63
CA SER A 867 10.08 7.67 -29.01
C SER A 867 8.54 7.67 -29.11
N SER A 868 7.82 7.49 -28.00
CA SER A 868 6.37 7.59 -27.94
C SER A 868 5.88 9.00 -28.28
N LEU A 869 6.54 10.04 -27.75
CA LEU A 869 6.24 11.46 -28.00
C LEU A 869 6.35 11.91 -29.47
N ALA A 870 6.92 11.07 -30.34
CA ALA A 870 7.01 11.32 -31.78
C ALA A 870 5.73 10.91 -32.54
N LYS A 871 4.85 10.10 -31.95
CA LYS A 871 3.61 9.65 -32.59
C LYS A 871 2.59 10.79 -32.65
N LYS A 872 2.09 11.09 -33.85
CA LYS A 872 0.97 12.03 -34.03
C LYS A 872 -0.35 11.28 -33.81
N PRO A 873 -1.37 11.93 -33.23
CA PRO A 873 -2.71 11.34 -33.16
C PRO A 873 -3.26 11.19 -34.58
N GLY A 874 -3.41 9.94 -35.04
CA GLY A 874 -3.94 9.59 -36.37
C GLY A 874 -3.08 8.67 -37.24
N ASP A 875 -1.83 8.36 -36.87
CA ASP A 875 -1.02 7.33 -37.56
C ASP A 875 -1.25 5.95 -36.93
N GLU A 876 -2.42 5.36 -37.17
CA GLU A 876 -2.61 3.91 -37.04
C GLU A 876 -2.36 3.29 -38.44
N ASP A 877 -1.49 2.28 -38.51
CA ASP A 877 -1.24 1.42 -39.67
C ASP A 877 -0.38 1.89 -40.85
N HIS A 878 0.81 2.48 -40.62
CA HIS A 878 1.89 2.36 -41.59
C HIS A 878 3.20 1.81 -40.99
N ASN A 879 3.36 0.50 -41.19
CA ASN A 879 4.57 -0.29 -40.97
C ASN A 879 5.64 0.05 -42.03
N ASP A 880 6.02 1.33 -42.15
CA ASP A 880 7.12 1.77 -43.01
C ASP A 880 8.38 2.00 -42.18
N ASN A 881 9.49 1.40 -42.60
CA ASN A 881 10.80 1.44 -41.94
C ASN A 881 11.51 2.81 -42.07
N SER A 882 10.74 3.90 -42.15
CA SER A 882 11.28 5.25 -42.12
C SER A 882 11.53 5.68 -40.67
N ASN A 883 12.75 6.17 -40.40
CA ASN A 883 13.17 6.66 -39.08
C ASN A 883 12.04 7.47 -38.39
N PRO A 884 11.63 7.15 -37.15
CA PRO A 884 10.60 7.90 -36.45
C PRO A 884 11.02 9.38 -36.35
N PRO A 885 10.09 10.34 -36.54
CA PRO A 885 10.40 11.76 -36.45
C PRO A 885 10.97 12.08 -35.06
N ARG A 886 11.99 12.95 -34.98
CA ARG A 886 12.56 13.32 -33.68
C ARG A 886 11.50 14.05 -32.85
N PRO A 887 11.23 13.63 -31.59
CA PRO A 887 10.31 14.33 -30.71
C PRO A 887 10.79 15.76 -30.44
N SER A 888 9.85 16.71 -30.45
CA SER A 888 10.15 18.14 -30.22
C SER A 888 9.93 18.52 -28.76
N TYR A 889 10.85 19.31 -28.20
CA TYR A 889 10.73 19.87 -26.84
C TYR A 889 9.74 21.04 -26.74
N ILE A 890 9.28 21.60 -27.87
CA ILE A 890 8.42 22.79 -27.90
C ILE A 890 7.12 22.62 -27.07
N PRO A 891 6.36 21.51 -27.16
CA PRO A 891 5.15 21.32 -26.37
C PRO A 891 5.41 21.30 -24.85
N ILE A 892 6.55 20.75 -24.43
CA ILE A 892 6.98 20.69 -23.03
C ILE A 892 7.33 22.09 -22.54
N HIS A 893 8.08 22.87 -23.33
CA HIS A 893 8.39 24.26 -22.98
C HIS A 893 7.13 25.13 -22.88
N LEU A 894 6.17 24.98 -23.79
CA LEU A 894 4.89 25.70 -23.72
C LEU A 894 4.08 25.35 -22.47
N TYR A 895 4.09 24.07 -22.06
CA TYR A 895 3.47 23.63 -20.81
C TYR A 895 4.15 24.28 -19.58
N THR A 896 5.48 24.28 -19.51
CA THR A 896 6.21 24.90 -18.40
C THR A 896 6.00 26.42 -18.36
N ILE A 897 5.96 27.10 -19.52
CA ILE A 897 5.64 28.53 -19.59
C ILE A 897 4.22 28.79 -19.06
N LEU A 898 3.24 27.95 -19.43
CA LEU A 898 1.88 28.08 -18.90
C LEU A 898 1.88 27.96 -17.37
N GLN A 899 2.58 26.98 -16.80
CA GLN A 899 2.69 26.83 -15.34
C GLN A 899 3.26 28.10 -14.70
N ILE A 900 4.36 28.65 -15.21
CA ILE A 900 4.97 29.88 -14.68
C ILE A 900 4.00 31.06 -14.77
N VAL A 901 3.34 31.25 -15.91
CA VAL A 901 2.37 32.35 -16.12
C VAL A 901 1.20 32.24 -15.15
N ILE A 902 0.63 31.05 -14.96
CA ILE A 902 -0.45 30.82 -14.01
C ILE A 902 0.02 31.10 -12.58
N THR A 903 1.20 30.62 -12.19
CA THR A 903 1.76 30.87 -10.86
C THR A 903 1.94 32.36 -10.61
N VAL A 904 2.51 33.10 -11.57
CA VAL A 904 2.68 34.56 -11.46
C VAL A 904 1.33 35.27 -11.40
N ALA A 905 0.34 34.84 -12.18
CA ALA A 905 -1.00 35.41 -12.12
C ALA A 905 -1.66 35.19 -10.75
N ILE A 906 -1.56 33.99 -10.18
CA ILE A 906 -2.07 33.70 -8.83
C ILE A 906 -1.31 34.53 -7.79
N PHE A 907 0.01 34.64 -7.90
CA PHE A 907 0.82 35.48 -7.02
C PHE A 907 0.38 36.96 -7.08
N ILE A 908 0.14 37.51 -8.27
CA ILE A 908 -0.41 38.87 -8.41
C ILE A 908 -1.75 38.99 -7.70
N VAL A 909 -2.65 38.00 -7.81
CA VAL A 909 -3.92 38.00 -7.08
C VAL A 909 -3.69 38.04 -5.56
N THR A 910 -2.68 37.33 -5.04
CA THR A 910 -2.32 37.39 -3.61
C THR A 910 -1.87 38.76 -3.12
N LEU A 911 -1.40 39.64 -4.01
CA LEU A 911 -1.02 41.02 -3.69
C LEU A 911 -2.20 42.00 -3.78
N THR A 912 -3.36 41.55 -4.28
CA THR A 912 -4.56 42.39 -4.41
C THR A 912 -5.54 42.17 -3.26
N ARG A 913 -6.58 43.01 -3.18
CA ARG A 913 -7.72 42.80 -2.27
C ARG A 913 -8.47 41.47 -2.49
N GLY A 914 -8.23 40.80 -3.62
CA GLY A 914 -8.76 39.47 -3.92
C GLY A 914 -7.96 38.32 -3.30
N ALA A 915 -6.91 38.60 -2.52
CA ALA A 915 -6.05 37.59 -1.90
C ALA A 915 -6.81 36.46 -1.19
N PRO A 916 -7.90 36.69 -0.42
CA PRO A 916 -8.64 35.59 0.22
C PRO A 916 -9.16 34.50 -0.73
N ALA A 917 -9.27 34.77 -2.03
CA ALA A 917 -9.75 33.81 -3.02
C ALA A 917 -8.65 32.86 -3.56
N PHE A 918 -7.36 33.08 -3.27
CA PHE A 918 -6.29 32.28 -3.86
C PHE A 918 -6.42 30.75 -3.61
N PRO A 919 -6.89 30.25 -2.45
CA PRO A 919 -7.07 28.80 -2.24
C PRO A 919 -8.11 28.20 -3.18
N VAL A 920 -9.16 28.96 -3.48
CA VAL A 920 -10.21 28.57 -4.43
C VAL A 920 -9.66 28.50 -5.85
N LEU A 921 -8.77 29.43 -6.20
CA LEU A 921 -8.09 29.43 -7.51
C LEU A 921 -7.20 28.19 -7.69
N ILE A 922 -6.48 27.76 -6.64
CA ILE A 922 -5.65 26.55 -6.68
C ILE A 922 -6.52 25.30 -6.90
N VAL A 923 -7.61 25.15 -6.16
CA VAL A 923 -8.54 24.01 -6.35
C VAL A 923 -9.17 24.04 -7.74
N ALA A 924 -9.42 25.21 -8.32
CA ALA A 924 -9.93 25.36 -9.68
C ALA A 924 -8.92 24.93 -10.77
N LEU A 925 -7.62 24.81 -10.46
CA LEU A 925 -6.62 24.29 -11.40
C LEU A 925 -6.82 22.81 -11.71
N VAL A 926 -7.37 22.04 -10.76
CA VAL A 926 -7.64 20.61 -10.94
C VAL A 926 -8.65 20.35 -12.07
N PRO A 927 -9.88 20.91 -12.05
CA PRO A 927 -10.80 20.75 -13.18
C PRO A 927 -10.30 21.44 -14.44
N PHE A 928 -9.55 22.54 -14.35
CA PHE A 928 -8.91 23.18 -15.51
C PHE A 928 -7.96 22.21 -16.23
N ARG A 929 -7.11 21.50 -15.49
CA ARG A 929 -6.23 20.45 -16.02
C ARG A 929 -7.03 19.33 -16.68
N LEU A 930 -8.03 18.79 -15.98
CA LEU A 930 -8.76 17.60 -16.45
C LEU A 930 -9.70 17.89 -17.64
N LEU A 931 -10.28 19.09 -17.73
CA LEU A 931 -11.29 19.40 -18.75
C LEU A 931 -10.76 20.27 -19.89
N VAL A 932 -9.90 21.24 -19.60
CA VAL A 932 -9.47 22.25 -20.58
C VAL A 932 -8.18 21.82 -21.26
N MET A 933 -7.15 21.41 -20.50
CA MET A 933 -5.82 21.14 -21.07
C MET A 933 -5.78 19.98 -22.06
N LYS A 934 -6.68 18.99 -21.93
CA LYS A 934 -6.82 17.88 -22.88
C LYS A 934 -7.14 18.31 -24.31
N HIS A 935 -7.67 19.53 -24.50
CA HIS A 935 -7.98 20.07 -25.82
C HIS A 935 -6.83 20.89 -26.41
N TRP A 936 -5.88 21.34 -25.58
CA TRP A 936 -4.78 22.23 -26.00
C TRP A 936 -3.47 21.48 -26.23
N TRP A 937 -3.24 20.35 -25.54
CA TRP A 937 -2.02 19.54 -25.69
C TRP A 937 -2.30 18.12 -26.20
N PRO A 938 -1.33 17.52 -26.93
CA PRO A 938 -1.39 16.09 -27.27
C PRO A 938 -1.39 15.21 -26.01
N ARG A 939 -2.18 14.13 -26.03
CA ARG A 939 -2.33 13.20 -24.88
C ARG A 939 -0.99 12.61 -24.43
N GLU A 940 -0.11 12.25 -25.36
CA GLU A 940 1.22 11.73 -25.05
C GLU A 940 2.15 12.74 -24.37
N VAL A 941 1.99 14.04 -24.69
CA VAL A 941 2.75 15.09 -24.02
C VAL A 941 2.27 15.24 -22.58
N LEU A 942 0.95 15.26 -22.37
CA LEU A 942 0.35 15.34 -21.03
C LEU A 942 0.76 14.14 -20.16
N ARG A 943 0.78 12.93 -20.73
CA ARG A 943 1.23 11.70 -20.08
C ARG A 943 2.70 11.75 -19.64
N PHE A 944 3.53 12.53 -20.32
CA PHE A 944 4.95 12.69 -19.96
C PHE A 944 5.18 13.77 -18.91
N VAL A 945 4.45 14.89 -18.97
CA VAL A 945 4.69 16.06 -18.10
C VAL A 945 3.86 16.08 -16.82
N ASP A 946 2.82 15.25 -16.74
CA ASP A 946 1.89 15.23 -15.62
C ASP A 946 1.44 13.81 -15.27
N ALA A 947 1.26 13.57 -13.97
CA ALA A 947 0.78 12.32 -13.42
C ALA A 947 -0.27 12.58 -12.33
N TRP A 948 -0.95 11.52 -11.88
CA TRP A 948 -1.72 11.62 -10.64
C TRP A 948 -0.77 11.91 -9.47
N ALA A 949 -1.14 12.86 -8.62
CA ALA A 949 -0.30 13.21 -7.46
C ALA A 949 -0.38 12.16 -6.34
N CYS A 950 -1.47 11.37 -6.32
CA CYS A 950 -1.86 10.55 -5.17
C CYS A 950 -2.05 9.06 -5.52
N ARG A 951 -1.77 8.66 -6.76
CA ARG A 951 -1.82 7.26 -7.23
C ARG A 951 -0.90 7.07 -8.43
N GLU A 952 -0.56 5.83 -8.74
CA GLU A 952 0.20 5.52 -9.94
C GLU A 952 -0.63 5.74 -11.22
N GLY A 953 0.07 6.06 -12.31
CA GLY A 953 -0.50 6.26 -13.64
C GLY A 953 -0.84 7.71 -13.97
N THR A 954 -1.38 7.91 -15.16
CA THR A 954 -1.78 9.22 -15.68
C THR A 954 -3.29 9.28 -15.90
N PRO A 955 -3.91 10.47 -15.88
CA PRO A 955 -5.34 10.59 -16.19
C PRO A 955 -5.72 10.05 -17.58
N GLU A 956 -4.78 10.12 -18.51
CA GLU A 956 -4.94 9.60 -19.87
C GLU A 956 -4.98 8.06 -19.89
N ASP A 957 -4.30 7.37 -18.97
CA ASP A 957 -4.35 5.91 -18.82
C ASP A 957 -5.73 5.40 -18.37
N ASP A 958 -6.40 6.16 -17.49
CA ASP A 958 -7.75 5.81 -17.03
C ASP A 958 -8.77 5.94 -18.16
N GLU A 959 -8.66 7.00 -18.98
CA GLU A 959 -9.52 7.22 -20.15
C GLU A 959 -9.35 6.08 -21.18
N ASP A 960 -8.11 5.60 -21.40
CA ASP A 960 -7.84 4.48 -22.31
C ASP A 960 -8.40 3.15 -21.78
N ALA A 961 -8.35 2.94 -20.46
CA ALA A 961 -8.95 1.78 -19.81
C ALA A 961 -10.49 1.81 -19.89
N GLU A 962 -11.10 2.99 -19.94
CA GLU A 962 -12.54 3.16 -20.15
C GLU A 962 -12.96 2.94 -21.61
N ALA A 963 -12.21 3.51 -22.57
CA ALA A 963 -12.48 3.31 -23.99
C ALA A 963 -12.48 1.81 -24.37
N LYS A 964 -11.52 1.05 -23.83
CA LYS A 964 -11.47 -0.42 -24.01
C LYS A 964 -12.68 -1.15 -23.40
N LYS A 965 -13.27 -0.65 -22.32
CA LYS A 965 -14.48 -1.24 -21.71
C LYS A 965 -15.73 -0.93 -22.53
N ASP A 966 -15.82 0.26 -23.11
CA ASP A 966 -16.93 0.66 -23.97
C ASP A 966 -16.90 -0.10 -25.33
N GLU A 967 -15.71 -0.39 -25.88
CA GLU A 967 -15.55 -1.29 -27.04
C GLU A 967 -16.00 -2.73 -26.73
N PHE A 968 -15.56 -3.30 -25.59
CA PHE A 968 -15.94 -4.65 -25.18
C PHE A 968 -17.45 -4.81 -24.88
N SER A 969 -18.13 -3.73 -24.48
CA SER A 969 -19.58 -3.75 -24.21
C SER A 969 -20.44 -3.44 -25.43
N GLY A 970 -19.86 -2.86 -26.49
CA GLY A 970 -20.53 -2.61 -27.76
C GLY A 970 -20.75 -3.87 -28.60
N ASP A 971 -19.82 -4.83 -28.57
CA ASP A 971 -19.89 -6.05 -29.38
C ASP A 971 -20.95 -7.06 -28.89
N ASP A 972 -21.28 -7.03 -27.59
CA ASP A 972 -22.35 -7.88 -27.00
C ASP A 972 -23.77 -7.45 -27.41
N LEU A 973 -23.94 -6.21 -27.92
CA LEU A 973 -25.22 -5.69 -28.41
C LEU A 973 -25.42 -5.90 -29.91
N ALA A 974 -24.34 -6.08 -30.68
CA ALA A 974 -24.40 -6.36 -32.11
C ALA A 974 -24.67 -7.86 -32.42
N GLY A 975 -24.28 -8.77 -31.52
CA GLY A 975 -24.47 -10.22 -31.69
C GLY A 975 -25.88 -10.76 -31.43
N ARG A 976 -26.83 -9.92 -30.99
CA ARG A 976 -28.17 -10.36 -30.54
C ARG A 976 -29.35 -9.89 -31.39
N ALA A 977 -29.09 -9.17 -32.48
CA ALA A 977 -30.13 -8.65 -33.40
C ALA A 977 -30.00 -9.27 -34.79
N GLY A 978 -30.10 -10.59 -34.89
CA GLY A 978 -29.99 -11.28 -36.18
C GLY A 978 -30.51 -12.70 -36.15
N LEU A 979 -31.79 -12.92 -35.80
CA LEU A 979 -32.53 -14.16 -36.12
C LEU A 979 -34.05 -13.98 -35.91
N GLY A 980 -34.81 -14.10 -37.02
CA GLY A 980 -36.28 -14.26 -37.11
C GLY A 980 -37.03 -12.92 -37.25
N ASN A 981 -37.84 -12.62 -38.26
CA ASN A 981 -38.75 -13.45 -39.04
C ASN A 981 -39.27 -12.65 -40.26
N GLU A 982 -39.55 -13.34 -41.36
CA GLU A 982 -40.27 -12.86 -42.53
C GLU A 982 -41.75 -12.60 -42.22
N THR A 983 -42.36 -11.56 -42.80
CA THR A 983 -43.48 -11.61 -43.78
C THR A 983 -44.27 -10.28 -43.84
N ASP A 984 -44.81 -10.01 -45.03
CA ASP A 984 -45.83 -9.01 -45.42
C ASP A 984 -45.42 -7.55 -45.73
N GLY A 985 -45.26 -7.29 -47.05
CA GLY A 985 -46.28 -6.54 -47.77
C GLY A 985 -46.06 -5.04 -48.10
N ILE A 986 -45.74 -4.80 -49.38
CA ILE A 986 -46.41 -3.82 -50.27
C ILE A 986 -45.92 -2.34 -50.35
N PHE A 987 -45.70 -1.93 -51.62
CA PHE A 987 -45.69 -0.61 -52.29
C PHE A 987 -44.42 0.29 -52.37
N SER A 988 -43.85 0.33 -53.61
CA SER A 988 -43.37 1.46 -54.44
C SER A 988 -42.34 2.47 -53.90
N SER A 989 -41.47 3.11 -54.68
CA SER A 989 -41.01 3.08 -56.08
C SER A 989 -40.06 4.29 -56.24
N GLN A 990 -39.21 4.27 -57.29
CA GLN A 990 -38.53 5.43 -57.91
C GLN A 990 -37.27 5.96 -57.20
N LEU A 991 -36.18 6.38 -57.86
CA LEU A 991 -35.75 6.47 -59.28
C LEU A 991 -34.24 6.85 -59.22
N ASP A 992 -33.44 6.35 -60.17
CA ASP A 992 -32.42 7.03 -61.00
C ASP A 992 -31.35 7.96 -60.36
N GLU A 993 -30.10 8.10 -60.82
CA GLU A 993 -29.40 7.67 -62.03
C GLU A 993 -27.91 8.06 -61.88
N SER A 994 -27.00 7.31 -62.53
CA SER A 994 -25.76 7.77 -63.20
C SER A 994 -24.61 8.41 -62.37
N GLY A 995 -23.31 8.16 -62.63
CA GLY A 995 -22.64 7.40 -63.67
C GLY A 995 -21.11 7.39 -63.53
N CYS A 996 -20.51 6.30 -64.04
CA CYS A 996 -19.23 6.16 -64.77
C CYS A 996 -17.91 6.72 -64.20
N ARG A 997 -16.94 5.87 -63.76
CA ARG A 997 -15.96 5.02 -64.53
C ARG A 997 -14.66 5.79 -64.93
N PRO A 998 -13.53 5.14 -65.34
CA PRO A 998 -12.89 3.89 -64.86
C PRO A 998 -11.32 3.89 -64.93
N SER A 999 -10.72 2.71 -64.67
CA SER A 999 -9.48 2.12 -65.27
C SER A 999 -8.11 2.61 -64.77
N GLY A 1000 -7.07 1.78 -64.65
CA GLY A 1000 -6.89 0.35 -64.94
C GLY A 1000 -5.46 -0.12 -64.61
N THR A 1001 -5.36 -1.40 -64.24
CA THR A 1001 -4.19 -2.32 -64.23
C THR A 1001 -3.63 -2.54 -65.67
N PRO A 1002 -2.56 -3.34 -65.99
CA PRO A 1002 -1.80 -4.33 -65.17
C PRO A 1002 -0.25 -4.46 -65.39
N ALA A 1003 0.36 -5.19 -64.45
CA ALA A 1003 1.51 -6.13 -64.46
C ALA A 1003 2.48 -6.30 -65.67
N LEU A 1004 3.76 -6.54 -65.36
CA LEU A 1004 4.59 -7.59 -65.99
C LEU A 1004 5.90 -7.90 -65.22
N ILE A 1005 6.37 -9.13 -65.42
CA ILE A 1005 7.36 -9.96 -64.69
C ILE A 1005 8.71 -9.98 -65.43
N SER A 1006 9.87 -10.04 -64.73
CA SER A 1006 11.02 -10.88 -65.13
C SER A 1006 12.18 -10.98 -64.11
N ARG A 1007 12.78 -12.19 -64.04
CA ARG A 1007 14.00 -12.70 -63.36
C ARG A 1007 15.30 -11.90 -63.71
N SER A 1008 16.51 -12.02 -63.11
CA SER A 1008 17.25 -13.12 -62.45
C SER A 1008 18.56 -12.63 -61.74
N THR A 1009 18.92 -13.30 -60.62
CA THR A 1009 20.26 -13.77 -60.15
C THR A 1009 21.53 -12.87 -60.12
N SER A 1010 22.12 -12.69 -58.92
CA SER A 1010 23.51 -13.10 -58.55
C SER A 1010 23.91 -12.67 -57.11
N HIS A 1011 24.35 -13.62 -56.27
CA HIS A 1011 25.09 -13.47 -54.99
C HIS A 1011 26.63 -13.44 -55.25
N PRO A 1012 27.57 -13.24 -54.28
CA PRO A 1012 27.45 -13.22 -52.80
C PRO A 1012 28.23 -12.10 -52.05
N GLY A 1013 27.96 -11.93 -50.75
CA GLY A 1013 28.84 -11.18 -49.82
C GLY A 1013 28.16 -10.81 -48.49
N GLU A 1014 28.43 -11.61 -47.45
CA GLU A 1014 28.38 -11.34 -45.99
C GLU A 1014 27.22 -10.50 -45.40
N VAL A 1015 26.32 -11.17 -44.67
CA VAL A 1015 25.49 -10.53 -43.62
C VAL A 1015 25.51 -11.41 -42.38
N GLY A 1016 26.09 -10.86 -41.30
CA GLY A 1016 26.02 -11.39 -39.95
C GLY A 1016 24.65 -11.13 -39.33
N ILE A 1017 24.19 -12.11 -38.58
CA ILE A 1017 22.89 -12.21 -37.90
C ILE A 1017 22.83 -11.18 -36.77
N ALA A 1018 21.83 -10.30 -36.81
CA ALA A 1018 21.44 -9.44 -35.70
C ALA A 1018 20.08 -9.90 -35.18
N ASP A 1019 20.09 -10.48 -33.99
CA ASP A 1019 18.92 -10.87 -33.21
C ASP A 1019 18.11 -9.64 -32.80
N ARG A 1020 16.79 -9.74 -33.00
CA ARG A 1020 15.78 -8.86 -32.43
C ARG A 1020 15.47 -9.35 -31.02
N ASN A 1021 15.88 -8.58 -30.00
CA ASN A 1021 15.26 -8.62 -28.68
C ASN A 1021 14.46 -7.33 -28.51
N ASP A 1022 13.14 -7.50 -28.43
CA ASP A 1022 12.14 -6.48 -28.13
C ASP A 1022 12.03 -6.40 -26.60
N SER A 1023 12.76 -5.46 -25.99
CA SER A 1023 12.69 -5.18 -24.56
C SER A 1023 11.67 -4.07 -24.31
N GLY A 1024 10.54 -4.43 -23.71
CA GLY A 1024 9.50 -3.52 -23.26
C GLY A 1024 10.02 -2.52 -22.22
N GLN A 1025 9.95 -1.24 -22.59
CA GLN A 1025 9.74 -0.04 -21.79
C GLN A 1025 10.10 -0.09 -20.29
N GLU A 1026 11.37 0.21 -19.97
CA GLU A 1026 11.76 0.79 -18.68
C GLU A 1026 11.46 2.29 -18.67
N TRP A 1027 10.74 2.74 -17.64
CA TRP A 1027 10.59 4.16 -17.32
C TRP A 1027 11.91 4.69 -16.75
N VAL A 1028 12.46 5.70 -17.42
CA VAL A 1028 13.70 6.36 -17.04
C VAL A 1028 13.42 7.33 -15.88
N GLU A 1029 13.63 6.88 -14.65
CA GLU A 1029 13.92 7.74 -13.51
C GLU A 1029 15.36 8.27 -13.65
N LEU A 1030 15.49 9.51 -14.12
CA LEU A 1030 16.74 10.26 -14.09
C LEU A 1030 16.94 10.86 -12.69
N GLU A 1031 17.59 10.09 -11.80
CA GLU A 1031 18.66 10.52 -10.87
C GLU A 1031 18.97 9.45 -9.81
N TYR A 1032 19.65 8.36 -10.18
CA TYR A 1032 20.59 7.67 -9.28
C TYR A 1032 21.56 6.74 -10.05
N ARG A 1033 22.12 7.19 -11.18
CA ARG A 1033 23.26 6.52 -11.83
C ARG A 1033 24.57 7.23 -11.52
N THR A 1034 25.01 7.11 -10.27
CA THR A 1034 26.43 7.12 -9.85
C THR A 1034 26.48 6.92 -8.34
N ARG A 1035 26.44 5.66 -7.86
CA ARG A 1035 26.87 5.33 -6.49
C ARG A 1035 27.23 3.86 -6.24
N GLN A 1036 27.13 2.96 -7.22
CA GLN A 1036 27.49 1.54 -7.06
C GLN A 1036 28.84 1.12 -7.69
N ASP A 1037 29.46 1.92 -8.56
CA ASP A 1037 30.74 1.55 -9.19
C ASP A 1037 32.00 2.07 -8.46
N GLU A 1038 31.87 2.87 -7.40
CA GLU A 1038 33.03 3.33 -6.59
C GLU A 1038 33.36 2.41 -5.39
N GLU A 1039 32.49 1.45 -5.03
CA GLU A 1039 32.73 0.53 -3.90
C GLU A 1039 33.55 -0.73 -4.29
N LEU A 1040 33.85 -0.94 -5.58
CA LEU A 1040 34.52 -2.17 -6.05
C LEU A 1040 35.93 -1.99 -6.62
N GLY A 1041 36.54 -0.81 -6.50
CA GLY A 1041 38.00 -0.63 -6.58
C GLY A 1041 38.71 -1.38 -7.72
N ARG A 1042 38.13 -1.41 -8.94
CA ARG A 1042 38.77 -1.99 -10.13
C ARG A 1042 39.09 -0.89 -11.13
N SER A 1043 40.39 -0.59 -11.23
CA SER A 1043 40.98 0.18 -12.33
C SER A 1043 40.73 -0.57 -13.64
N ILE A 1044 40.06 0.07 -14.60
CA ILE A 1044 40.04 -0.41 -15.99
C ILE A 1044 40.81 0.61 -16.85
N LYS A 1045 42.02 0.19 -17.24
CA LYS A 1045 42.76 0.76 -18.35
C LYS A 1045 42.05 0.41 -19.67
N GLY A 1046 41.76 1.44 -20.46
CA GLY A 1046 41.76 1.52 -21.92
C GLY A 1046 41.18 0.38 -22.78
N CYS A 1047 40.09 0.67 -23.49
CA CYS A 1047 40.06 0.93 -24.94
C CYS A 1047 38.72 1.57 -25.30
#